data_AF-A0A8I2E2E0-F1
#
_entry.id   AF-A0A8I2E2E0-F1
#
_cell.length_a   1.000
_cell.length_b   1.000
_cell.length_c   1.000
_cell.angle_alpha   90.00
_cell.angle_beta   90.00
_cell.angle_gamma   90.00
#
_symmetry.space_group_name_H-M   'P 1'
#
loop_
_entity.id
_entity.type
_entity.pdbx_description
1 polymer ?
#
loop_
_entity_poly.entity_id
_entity_poly.type
_entity_poly.pdbx_seq_one_letter_code
_entity_poly.pdbx_strand_id
1 'polypeptide(L)'
;MRPRPASPRPARCRPVRAGLKRRPPAWGVGGATVRTVAAHGAHRSRRSEERALTTVSSPAAPQTQPSPLEALRTLRREGQLAARYPQVAPLLAELAGTGAPTDLPRAGSVLVQLERDQVLAAWPQTETAVVAVTGHSTLGGLGAPLAAEFGRHGVLTETRLSDFDAYQRDLRDTGSPLYADDVDLALCVLDPQVLLDELGSPWQAEDLARAVERKLAEFQRLAETFTAHSSAALVLNTVPLPRTVTHQLVDHESRARAGLAWREFNSGLLRLSLANPRVHVVDLDPVVAAGVPLNDARMAAYAKAALGDELLGRYAREVAHLSRMLRGRTKKVLVVDADNTLWDGVLGDDGPDGIAAATTFRGEAFGTFQRLVRQLGSQGVLLAVSSKNDHDNLVQVVREHPDMVLREADFARINANWQPKDVNLEDIARKLNLGVDSFVFVDDSPFECGLVAGGLPQVAVVRLDDEPALHVEKLLADGWFDTARLTAEDRARAAQYRTEAERADLLENAGSQEEYLGRLGVRVTLREAAPGDVDRVAQLSLRTNQFNLTTIRLQAADVTERLADDGHLVLVIRSADRFGDNGVVGTVFARRDGDTLCVDNMLLSCRVFARGIEQTAVAALLDHARATGATQVTAAYRPTKKNKNVREFWPSMGFTTTSATDDEVRFRHGLQDLVAVPSHISLDCALEGSHR
;
A
#
# COMPACT_ATOMS: atom_id res chain seq x y z
N MET A 1 -53.77 37.90 -32.46
CA MET A 1 -54.34 37.01 -33.50
C MET A 1 -53.63 35.66 -33.38
N ARG A 2 -54.39 34.58 -33.09
CA ARG A 2 -54.01 33.14 -33.05
C ARG A 2 -53.07 32.63 -31.92
N PRO A 3 -53.21 31.35 -31.50
CA PRO A 3 -53.40 31.00 -30.08
C PRO A 3 -52.33 30.06 -29.46
N ARG A 4 -52.38 29.95 -28.13
CA ARG A 4 -51.62 29.00 -27.28
C ARG A 4 -52.07 27.53 -27.50
N PRO A 5 -51.16 26.54 -27.44
CA PRO A 5 -51.54 25.13 -27.33
C PRO A 5 -51.70 24.69 -25.86
N ALA A 6 -52.58 23.72 -25.68
CA ALA A 6 -53.10 23.21 -24.42
C ALA A 6 -52.18 22.21 -23.72
N SER A 7 -52.29 22.16 -22.39
CA SER A 7 -51.70 21.20 -21.47
C SER A 7 -52.49 19.87 -21.43
N PRO A 8 -51.83 18.70 -21.29
CA PRO A 8 -52.51 17.43 -21.05
C PRO A 8 -52.72 17.20 -19.54
N ARG A 9 -53.95 16.76 -19.18
CA ARG A 9 -54.35 16.37 -17.82
C ARG A 9 -53.83 14.97 -17.46
N PRO A 10 -53.54 14.68 -16.18
CA PRO A 10 -53.20 13.34 -15.70
C PRO A 10 -54.45 12.47 -15.49
N ALA A 11 -54.32 11.18 -15.78
CA ALA A 11 -55.36 10.17 -15.60
C ALA A 11 -55.65 9.91 -14.11
N ARG A 12 -56.94 9.84 -13.78
CA ARG A 12 -57.46 9.50 -12.44
C ARG A 12 -57.63 7.98 -12.32
N CYS A 13 -56.96 7.34 -11.37
CA CYS A 13 -57.33 6.02 -10.87
C CYS A 13 -58.42 6.17 -9.78
N ARG A 14 -59.53 5.45 -9.91
CA ARG A 14 -60.55 5.28 -8.86
C ARG A 14 -60.45 3.87 -8.25
N PRO A 15 -60.79 3.71 -6.96
CA PRO A 15 -60.62 2.46 -6.22
C PRO A 15 -61.88 1.58 -6.28
N VAL A 16 -61.70 0.27 -6.17
CA VAL A 16 -62.77 -0.68 -5.82
C VAL A 16 -62.26 -1.57 -4.68
N ARG A 17 -63.07 -1.70 -3.63
CA ARG A 17 -62.83 -2.45 -2.39
C ARG A 17 -63.71 -3.70 -2.33
N ALA A 18 -63.21 -4.66 -1.52
CA ALA A 18 -63.83 -5.84 -0.89
C ALA A 18 -63.93 -7.11 -1.77
N GLY A 19 -63.51 -8.31 -1.33
CA GLY A 19 -62.92 -8.81 -0.08
C GLY A 19 -63.37 -10.26 0.18
N LEU A 20 -62.48 -11.15 0.67
CA LEU A 20 -62.70 -12.09 1.80
C LEU A 20 -61.58 -13.14 1.98
N LYS A 21 -61.00 -13.14 3.20
CA LYS A 21 -60.64 -14.25 4.12
C LYS A 21 -59.90 -15.51 3.61
N ARG A 22 -58.74 -15.79 4.24
CA ARG A 22 -58.50 -16.93 5.17
C ARG A 22 -57.15 -16.77 5.91
N ARG A 23 -57.16 -17.05 7.22
CA ARG A 23 -56.04 -17.02 8.19
C ARG A 23 -55.40 -18.43 8.31
N PRO A 24 -54.13 -18.55 8.75
CA PRO A 24 -53.51 -19.84 9.09
C PRO A 24 -53.76 -20.22 10.57
N PRO A 25 -53.66 -21.51 10.96
CA PRO A 25 -53.69 -21.90 12.37
C PRO A 25 -52.28 -22.02 12.99
N ALA A 26 -52.23 -21.76 14.29
CA ALA A 26 -51.14 -22.10 15.21
C ALA A 26 -51.32 -23.55 15.75
N TRP A 27 -50.72 -23.85 16.92
CA TRP A 27 -50.60 -25.14 17.65
C TRP A 27 -49.32 -25.92 17.26
N GLY A 28 -48.47 -26.42 18.16
CA GLY A 28 -48.47 -26.50 19.62
C GLY A 28 -47.20 -27.28 20.07
N VAL A 29 -46.87 -27.14 21.35
CA VAL A 29 -45.74 -27.78 22.05
C VAL A 29 -45.97 -29.30 22.19
N GLY A 30 -44.92 -30.12 22.01
CA GLY A 30 -44.95 -31.55 22.35
C GLY A 30 -43.62 -32.26 22.07
N GLY A 31 -42.89 -32.63 23.13
CA GLY A 31 -41.67 -33.42 23.05
C GLY A 31 -41.93 -34.89 22.76
N ALA A 32 -40.95 -35.56 22.14
CA ALA A 32 -40.94 -37.01 22.01
C ALA A 32 -39.51 -37.55 22.19
N THR A 33 -39.35 -38.22 23.32
CA THR A 33 -38.21 -39.03 23.77
C THR A 33 -38.12 -40.31 22.91
N VAL A 34 -36.97 -40.59 22.30
CA VAL A 34 -36.72 -41.89 21.66
C VAL A 34 -36.14 -42.84 22.70
N ARG A 35 -36.93 -43.85 23.05
CA ARG A 35 -36.54 -44.99 23.90
C ARG A 35 -35.80 -46.05 23.09
N THR A 36 -34.69 -46.47 23.67
CA THR A 36 -33.93 -47.71 23.45
C THR A 36 -34.82 -48.95 23.56
N VAL A 37 -34.61 -49.93 22.67
CA VAL A 37 -34.98 -51.34 22.91
C VAL A 37 -33.81 -52.22 22.48
N ALA A 38 -33.36 -53.04 23.42
CA ALA A 38 -32.37 -54.09 23.27
C ALA A 38 -33.06 -55.47 23.24
N ALA A 39 -32.49 -56.42 22.49
CA ALA A 39 -32.61 -57.87 22.69
C ALA A 39 -31.48 -58.54 21.86
N HIS A 40 -30.37 -58.99 22.45
CA HIS A 40 -30.12 -60.29 23.11
C HIS A 40 -30.46 -61.54 22.28
N GLY A 41 -29.42 -62.31 21.93
CA GLY A 41 -29.48 -63.69 21.45
C GLY A 41 -28.07 -64.27 21.28
N ALA A 42 -27.76 -65.36 22.00
CA ALA A 42 -26.41 -65.79 22.37
C ALA A 42 -25.83 -66.98 21.56
N HIS A 43 -24.49 -67.03 21.56
CA HIS A 43 -23.56 -68.17 21.55
C HIS A 43 -23.72 -69.37 20.58
N ARG A 44 -22.65 -69.62 19.78
CA ARG A 44 -21.81 -70.84 19.92
C ARG A 44 -20.47 -70.72 19.19
N SER A 45 -19.47 -71.40 19.75
CA SER A 45 -18.04 -71.39 19.40
C SER A 45 -17.66 -72.38 18.29
N ARG A 46 -16.59 -72.07 17.55
CA ARG A 46 -15.43 -72.95 17.30
C ARG A 46 -14.34 -72.21 16.51
N ARG A 47 -13.10 -72.29 17.02
CA ARG A 47 -11.85 -71.84 16.38
C ARG A 47 -11.45 -72.83 15.28
N SER A 48 -10.91 -72.32 14.16
CA SER A 48 -9.66 -72.82 13.56
C SER A 48 -9.25 -72.00 12.34
N GLU A 49 -7.94 -71.74 12.27
CA GLU A 49 -7.09 -71.43 11.10
C GLU A 49 -6.83 -69.97 10.71
N GLU A 50 -5.63 -69.55 11.13
CA GLU A 50 -4.84 -68.42 10.66
C GLU A 50 -4.62 -68.45 9.14
N ARG A 51 -4.92 -67.33 8.49
CA ARG A 51 -4.20 -66.88 7.29
C ARG A 51 -3.77 -65.43 7.51
N ALA A 52 -2.46 -65.23 7.48
CA ALA A 52 -1.82 -63.91 7.52
C ALA A 52 -2.32 -63.07 6.33
N LEU A 53 -3.10 -62.03 6.65
CA LEU A 53 -3.41 -60.94 5.74
C LEU A 53 -2.65 -59.72 6.25
N THR A 54 -1.63 -59.33 5.50
CA THR A 54 -0.88 -58.10 5.60
C THR A 54 -1.87 -56.94 5.64
N THR A 55 -2.02 -56.30 6.80
CA THR A 55 -2.73 -55.03 6.92
C THR A 55 -1.92 -53.96 6.22
N VAL A 56 -2.36 -53.59 5.01
CA VAL A 56 -2.01 -52.31 4.40
C VAL A 56 -2.42 -51.24 5.39
N SER A 57 -1.43 -50.52 5.93
CA SER A 57 -1.65 -49.34 6.75
C SER A 57 -2.52 -48.37 5.97
N SER A 58 -3.70 -48.02 6.49
CA SER A 58 -4.43 -46.84 6.02
C SER A 58 -3.48 -45.64 6.01
N PRO A 59 -3.50 -44.80 4.97
CA PRO A 59 -2.74 -43.56 5.00
C PRO A 59 -3.21 -42.76 6.21
N ALA A 60 -2.24 -42.27 7.00
CA ALA A 60 -2.51 -41.35 8.09
C ALA A 60 -3.39 -40.21 7.57
N ALA A 61 -4.46 -39.89 8.32
CA ALA A 61 -5.23 -38.68 8.07
C ALA A 61 -4.24 -37.49 8.01
N PRO A 62 -4.38 -36.56 7.04
CA PRO A 62 -3.49 -35.41 6.97
C PRO A 62 -3.55 -34.70 8.32
N GLN A 63 -2.39 -34.53 8.96
CA GLN A 63 -2.28 -33.71 10.15
C GLN A 63 -2.75 -32.31 9.77
N THR A 64 -3.94 -31.91 10.24
CA THR A 64 -4.49 -30.59 10.01
C THR A 64 -3.52 -29.59 10.62
N GLN A 65 -2.85 -28.80 9.78
CA GLN A 65 -2.03 -27.70 10.25
C GLN A 65 -2.90 -26.79 11.14
N PRO A 66 -2.38 -26.35 12.31
CA PRO A 66 -3.13 -25.46 13.18
C PRO A 66 -3.48 -24.17 12.44
N SER A 67 -4.68 -23.62 12.68
CA SER A 67 -5.04 -22.34 12.09
C SER A 67 -4.01 -21.27 12.48
N PRO A 68 -3.78 -20.23 11.65
CA PRO A 68 -2.73 -19.27 11.94
C PRO A 68 -2.89 -18.54 13.28
N LEU A 69 -4.13 -18.30 13.72
CA LEU A 69 -4.43 -17.74 15.04
C LEU A 69 -4.01 -18.69 16.17
N GLU A 70 -4.24 -20.00 16.02
CA GLU A 70 -3.80 -20.99 17.01
C GLU A 70 -2.29 -21.19 17.00
N ALA A 71 -1.64 -21.06 15.84
CA ALA A 71 -0.19 -21.02 15.73
C ALA A 71 0.41 -19.84 16.51
N LEU A 72 -0.14 -18.62 16.33
CA LEU A 72 0.28 -17.44 17.11
C LEU A 72 0.06 -17.62 18.62
N ARG A 73 -1.09 -18.18 19.02
CA ARG A 73 -1.38 -18.49 20.44
C ARG A 73 -0.41 -19.52 21.01
N THR A 74 -0.02 -20.51 20.21
CA THR A 74 0.92 -21.56 20.62
C THR A 74 2.33 -21.00 20.78
N LEU A 75 2.82 -20.22 19.82
CA LEU A 75 4.10 -19.49 19.93
C LEU A 75 4.16 -18.63 21.20
N ARG A 76 3.04 -17.98 21.55
CA ARG A 76 2.95 -17.20 22.77
C ARG A 76 2.97 -18.08 24.03
N ARG A 77 2.16 -19.15 24.09
CA ARG A 77 2.13 -20.06 25.25
C ARG A 77 3.49 -20.69 25.53
N GLU A 78 4.26 -20.95 24.48
CA GLU A 78 5.61 -21.52 24.57
C GLU A 78 6.70 -20.47 24.83
N GLY A 79 6.36 -19.18 24.91
CA GLY A 79 7.34 -18.09 25.09
C GLY A 79 8.26 -17.86 23.89
N GLN A 80 7.90 -18.37 22.71
CA GLN A 80 8.73 -18.33 21.49
C GLN A 80 8.36 -17.19 20.53
N LEU A 81 7.33 -16.41 20.83
CA LEU A 81 6.81 -15.40 19.90
C LEU A 81 7.86 -14.35 19.48
N ALA A 82 8.68 -13.85 20.41
CA ALA A 82 9.78 -12.93 20.09
C ALA A 82 10.88 -13.60 19.26
N ALA A 83 11.30 -14.80 19.66
CA ALA A 83 12.34 -15.57 18.97
C ALA A 83 11.92 -15.98 17.54
N ARG A 84 10.61 -16.15 17.29
CA ARG A 84 10.04 -16.53 15.99
C ARG A 84 9.23 -15.41 15.35
N TYR A 85 9.52 -14.15 15.70
CA TYR A 85 8.78 -12.99 15.18
C TYR A 85 8.65 -12.93 13.64
N PRO A 86 9.66 -13.36 12.82
CA PRO A 86 9.50 -13.40 11.37
C PRO A 86 8.33 -14.25 10.85
N GLN A 87 7.79 -15.17 11.67
CA GLN A 87 6.60 -15.96 11.32
C GLN A 87 5.28 -15.20 11.50
N VAL A 88 5.28 -14.09 12.25
CA VAL A 88 4.07 -13.32 12.58
C VAL A 88 3.42 -12.73 11.34
N ALA A 89 4.20 -12.05 10.49
CA ALA A 89 3.65 -11.39 9.30
C ALA A 89 3.00 -12.38 8.30
N PRO A 90 3.62 -13.52 7.93
CA PRO A 90 2.96 -14.54 7.10
C PRO A 90 1.66 -15.08 7.72
N LEU A 91 1.65 -15.38 9.03
CA LEU A 91 0.45 -15.88 9.72
C LEU A 91 -0.69 -14.85 9.71
N LEU A 92 -0.38 -13.58 9.92
CA LEU A 92 -1.37 -12.50 9.86
C LEU A 92 -1.86 -12.25 8.43
N ALA A 93 -0.99 -12.37 7.42
CA ALA A 93 -1.39 -12.25 6.02
C ALA A 93 -2.36 -13.38 5.62
N GLU A 94 -2.09 -14.60 6.08
CA GLU A 94 -2.99 -15.74 5.90
C GLU A 94 -4.35 -15.50 6.59
N LEU A 95 -4.35 -15.01 7.85
CA LEU A 95 -5.59 -14.65 8.55
C LEU A 95 -6.41 -13.59 7.84
N ALA A 96 -5.75 -12.58 7.26
CA ALA A 96 -6.44 -11.54 6.50
C ALA A 96 -7.17 -12.11 5.27
N GLY A 97 -6.66 -13.20 4.69
CA GLY A 97 -7.22 -13.87 3.53
C GLY A 97 -8.38 -14.83 3.82
N THR A 98 -8.65 -15.19 5.08
CA THR A 98 -9.75 -16.13 5.42
C THR A 98 -11.13 -15.48 5.46
N GLY A 99 -11.21 -14.14 5.35
CA GLY A 99 -12.46 -13.40 5.39
C GLY A 99 -13.12 -13.32 6.77
N ALA A 100 -12.48 -13.80 7.84
CA ALA A 100 -13.00 -13.75 9.21
C ALA A 100 -12.68 -12.40 9.88
N PRO A 101 -13.64 -11.46 10.02
CA PRO A 101 -13.35 -10.07 10.41
C PRO A 101 -12.83 -9.94 11.84
N THR A 102 -13.12 -10.93 12.70
CA THR A 102 -12.75 -10.90 14.13
C THR A 102 -11.41 -11.56 14.44
N ASP A 103 -10.82 -12.29 13.50
CA ASP A 103 -9.62 -13.08 13.79
C ASP A 103 -8.34 -12.24 13.81
N LEU A 104 -8.25 -11.21 12.95
CA LEU A 104 -7.14 -10.26 12.99
C LEU A 104 -7.07 -9.47 14.30
N PRO A 105 -8.16 -8.84 14.81
CA PRO A 105 -8.13 -8.20 16.13
C PRO A 105 -7.76 -9.16 17.27
N ARG A 106 -8.22 -10.42 17.20
CA ARG A 106 -7.83 -11.46 18.19
C ARG A 106 -6.35 -11.79 18.13
N ALA A 107 -5.77 -11.89 16.93
CA ALA A 107 -4.33 -12.03 16.76
C ALA A 107 -3.59 -10.81 17.30
N GLY A 108 -4.11 -9.61 17.06
CA GLY A 108 -3.63 -8.37 17.65
C GLY A 108 -3.54 -8.40 19.18
N SER A 109 -4.55 -8.94 19.86
CA SER A 109 -4.53 -9.11 21.33
C SER A 109 -3.43 -10.07 21.82
N VAL A 110 -2.98 -10.99 20.97
CA VAL A 110 -1.81 -11.83 21.25
C VAL A 110 -0.53 -10.99 21.20
N LEU A 111 -0.43 -10.08 20.22
CA LEU A 111 0.75 -9.28 19.89
C LEU A 111 0.96 -8.04 20.77
N VAL A 112 -0.11 -7.40 21.27
CA VAL A 112 -0.01 -6.22 22.16
C VAL A 112 0.78 -6.51 23.45
N GLN A 113 0.90 -7.78 23.83
CA GLN A 113 1.63 -8.22 25.03
C GLN A 113 3.09 -8.60 24.73
N LEU A 114 3.56 -8.38 23.51
CA LEU A 114 4.92 -8.69 23.10
C LEU A 114 5.83 -7.51 23.43
N GLU A 115 6.86 -7.75 24.24
CA GLU A 115 7.84 -6.74 24.61
C GLU A 115 8.74 -6.39 23.41
N ARG A 116 8.78 -5.10 23.05
CA ARG A 116 9.54 -4.59 21.90
C ARG A 116 11.03 -4.94 21.99
N ASP A 117 11.62 -4.75 23.16
CA ASP A 117 13.05 -4.98 23.39
C ASP A 117 13.44 -6.45 23.20
N GLN A 118 12.55 -7.40 23.54
CA GLN A 118 12.82 -8.82 23.34
C GLN A 118 12.86 -9.20 21.86
N VAL A 119 11.97 -8.61 21.06
CA VAL A 119 11.96 -8.80 19.61
C VAL A 119 13.20 -8.19 18.99
N LEU A 120 13.55 -6.95 19.38
CA LEU A 120 14.73 -6.27 18.83
C LEU A 120 16.05 -6.91 19.26
N ALA A 121 16.11 -7.51 20.45
CA ALA A 121 17.27 -8.29 20.87
C ALA A 121 17.46 -9.56 20.01
N ALA A 122 16.38 -10.25 19.66
CA ALA A 122 16.42 -11.45 18.81
C ALA A 122 16.55 -11.11 17.31
N TRP A 123 15.95 -10.00 16.89
CA TRP A 123 15.83 -9.56 15.50
C TRP A 123 16.06 -8.04 15.39
N PRO A 124 17.32 -7.57 15.48
CA PRO A 124 17.66 -6.14 15.49
C PRO A 124 17.24 -5.38 14.23
N GLN A 125 17.05 -6.10 13.12
CA GLN A 125 16.64 -5.56 11.82
C GLN A 125 15.12 -5.38 11.70
N THR A 126 14.34 -5.67 12.75
CA THR A 126 12.88 -5.55 12.72
C THR A 126 12.49 -4.08 12.68
N GLU A 127 11.75 -3.70 11.64
CA GLU A 127 11.19 -2.36 11.55
C GLU A 127 10.19 -2.13 12.68
N THR A 128 10.22 -0.92 13.25
CA THR A 128 9.32 -0.52 14.33
C THR A 128 8.53 0.73 13.96
N ALA A 129 7.36 0.88 14.59
CA ALA A 129 6.56 2.09 14.51
C ALA A 129 6.00 2.44 15.90
N VAL A 130 6.14 3.70 16.31
CA VAL A 130 5.46 4.26 17.47
C VAL A 130 4.23 5.03 16.98
N VAL A 131 3.07 4.63 17.46
CA VAL A 131 1.77 5.22 17.12
C VAL A 131 1.19 5.85 18.37
N ALA A 132 1.23 7.18 18.46
CA ALA A 132 0.58 7.93 19.52
C ALA A 132 -0.89 8.20 19.14
N VAL A 133 -1.82 7.94 20.04
CA VAL A 133 -3.26 8.00 19.78
C VAL A 133 -3.93 8.91 20.78
N THR A 134 -4.60 9.95 20.28
CA THR A 134 -5.50 10.82 21.03
C THR A 134 -6.82 10.94 20.28
N GLY A 135 -7.84 11.49 20.92
CA GLY A 135 -9.13 11.69 20.29
C GLY A 135 -10.19 12.13 21.27
N HIS A 136 -11.43 12.17 20.79
CA HIS A 136 -12.58 12.60 21.57
C HIS A 136 -13.20 11.45 22.39
N SER A 137 -13.32 10.25 21.81
CA SER A 137 -13.97 9.09 22.44
C SER A 137 -13.01 8.11 23.10
N THR A 138 -13.57 7.07 23.73
CA THR A 138 -12.78 5.93 24.24
C THR A 138 -12.17 5.13 23.08
N LEU A 139 -10.84 5.09 23.00
CA LEU A 139 -10.08 4.48 21.90
C LEU A 139 -9.27 3.24 22.28
N GLY A 140 -9.51 2.67 23.46
CA GLY A 140 -8.82 1.46 23.93
C GLY A 140 -8.94 0.25 22.99
N GLY A 141 -9.98 0.22 22.15
CA GLY A 141 -10.19 -0.81 21.12
C GLY A 141 -9.18 -0.78 19.97
N LEU A 142 -8.36 0.26 19.82
CA LEU A 142 -7.44 0.40 18.67
C LEU A 142 -6.13 -0.38 18.80
N GLY A 143 -5.64 -0.63 20.01
CA GLY A 143 -4.29 -1.19 20.20
C GLY A 143 -4.10 -2.56 19.54
N ALA A 144 -5.06 -3.47 19.73
CA ALA A 144 -4.99 -4.81 19.12
C ALA A 144 -5.09 -4.77 17.58
N PRO A 145 -6.08 -4.09 16.97
CA PRO A 145 -6.11 -3.92 15.52
C PRO A 145 -4.85 -3.28 14.93
N LEU A 146 -4.29 -2.23 15.55
CA LEU A 146 -3.04 -1.61 15.09
C LEU A 146 -1.88 -2.62 15.12
N ALA A 147 -1.71 -3.35 16.22
CA ALA A 147 -0.65 -4.36 16.32
C ALA A 147 -0.79 -5.47 15.27
N ALA A 148 -2.01 -5.89 14.95
CA ALA A 148 -2.28 -6.89 13.92
C ALA A 148 -1.98 -6.36 12.51
N GLU A 149 -2.49 -5.19 12.14
CA GLU A 149 -2.36 -4.68 10.76
C GLU A 149 -0.93 -4.22 10.45
N PHE A 150 -0.24 -3.59 11.40
CA PHE A 150 1.19 -3.28 11.22
C PHE A 150 2.04 -4.55 11.23
N GLY A 151 1.76 -5.49 12.14
CA GLY A 151 2.44 -6.78 12.20
C GLY A 151 2.31 -7.58 10.90
N ARG A 152 1.15 -7.50 10.23
CA ARG A 152 0.90 -8.09 8.90
C ARG A 152 1.81 -7.51 7.82
N HIS A 153 2.23 -6.26 7.98
CA HIS A 153 3.21 -5.61 7.11
C HIS A 153 4.66 -5.77 7.59
N GLY A 154 4.89 -6.57 8.64
CA GLY A 154 6.21 -6.82 9.22
C GLY A 154 6.76 -5.61 9.98
N VAL A 155 5.88 -4.80 10.57
CA VAL A 155 6.25 -3.65 11.39
C VAL A 155 5.80 -3.91 12.82
N LEU A 156 6.76 -3.90 13.75
CA LEU A 156 6.49 -4.05 15.17
C LEU A 156 6.00 -2.71 15.74
N THR A 157 4.78 -2.69 16.27
CA THR A 157 4.14 -1.45 16.68
C THR A 157 4.09 -1.30 18.19
N GLU A 158 4.39 -0.10 18.66
CA GLU A 158 4.14 0.38 20.01
C GLU A 158 3.00 1.40 19.94
N THR A 159 1.90 1.15 20.64
CA THR A 159 0.75 2.07 20.70
C THR A 159 0.76 2.83 22.02
N ARG A 160 0.79 4.16 21.96
CA ARG A 160 0.70 5.06 23.13
C ARG A 160 -0.65 5.74 23.12
N LEU A 161 -1.53 5.35 24.03
CA LEU A 161 -2.88 5.91 24.12
C LEU A 161 -2.93 7.05 25.15
N SER A 162 -3.44 8.22 24.74
CA SER A 162 -3.72 9.36 25.60
C SER A 162 -4.97 9.15 26.47
N ASP A 163 -5.19 10.07 27.41
CA ASP A 163 -6.41 10.14 28.19
C ASP A 163 -7.66 10.38 27.31
N PHE A 164 -8.83 10.06 27.87
CA PHE A 164 -10.12 10.34 27.26
C PHE A 164 -10.32 11.84 26.97
N ASP A 165 -10.82 12.17 25.77
CA ASP A 165 -11.12 13.53 25.30
C ASP A 165 -9.94 14.52 25.45
N ALA A 166 -8.72 14.04 25.24
CA ALA A 166 -7.52 14.83 25.46
C ALA A 166 -7.01 15.57 24.21
N TYR A 167 -7.58 15.32 23.03
CA TYR A 167 -6.96 15.71 21.75
C TYR A 167 -6.61 17.20 21.62
N GLN A 168 -7.44 18.10 22.15
CA GLN A 168 -7.13 19.54 22.09
C GLN A 168 -5.94 19.91 22.96
N ARG A 169 -5.88 19.38 24.19
CA ARG A 169 -4.76 19.61 25.11
C ARG A 169 -3.48 19.05 24.49
N ASP A 170 -3.57 17.80 24.07
CA ASP A 170 -2.48 17.00 23.54
C ASP A 170 -1.88 17.58 22.26
N LEU A 171 -2.68 18.12 21.34
CA LEU A 171 -2.20 18.78 20.13
C LEU A 171 -1.77 20.24 20.34
N ARG A 172 -2.18 20.90 21.42
CA ARG A 172 -1.72 22.27 21.75
C ARG A 172 -0.43 22.28 22.55
N ASP A 173 -0.24 21.31 23.42
CA ASP A 173 0.95 21.18 24.26
C ASP A 173 2.07 20.46 23.49
N THR A 174 3.09 21.21 23.06
CA THR A 174 4.26 20.66 22.35
C THR A 174 5.14 19.78 23.24
N GLY A 175 4.90 19.73 24.55
CA GLY A 175 5.52 18.78 25.47
C GLY A 175 4.74 17.48 25.65
N SER A 176 3.60 17.32 24.97
CA SER A 176 2.79 16.11 25.11
C SER A 176 3.46 14.88 24.48
N PRO A 177 3.11 13.66 24.89
CA PRO A 177 3.66 12.44 24.31
C PRO A 177 3.47 12.28 22.79
N LEU A 178 2.57 13.03 22.16
CA LEU A 178 2.40 13.01 20.69
C LEU A 178 3.53 13.72 19.95
N TYR A 179 4.24 14.63 20.61
CA TYR A 179 5.37 15.38 20.05
C TYR A 179 6.71 14.70 20.26
N ALA A 180 6.75 13.55 20.95
CA ALA A 180 8.01 12.86 21.22
C ALA A 180 8.74 12.49 19.92
N ASP A 181 10.06 12.68 19.90
CA ASP A 181 10.92 12.53 18.71
C ASP A 181 10.88 11.13 18.08
N ASP A 182 10.46 10.11 18.85
CA ASP A 182 10.37 8.73 18.40
C ASP A 182 8.98 8.33 17.88
N VAL A 183 8.00 9.25 17.89
CA VAL A 183 6.66 9.03 17.34
C VAL A 183 6.71 9.09 15.81
N ASP A 184 6.24 8.03 15.16
CA ASP A 184 6.12 7.99 13.70
C ASP A 184 4.76 8.56 13.24
N LEU A 185 3.68 8.19 13.94
CA LEU A 185 2.31 8.62 13.62
C LEU A 185 1.60 9.12 14.88
N ALA A 186 1.03 10.32 14.78
CA ALA A 186 0.14 10.91 15.77
C ALA A 186 -1.30 10.84 15.25
N LEU A 187 -2.09 9.90 15.76
CA LEU A 187 -3.49 9.73 15.39
C LEU A 187 -4.36 10.61 16.29
N CYS A 188 -5.13 11.52 15.69
CA CYS A 188 -6.20 12.25 16.36
C CYS A 188 -7.54 11.74 15.82
N VAL A 189 -8.13 10.79 16.55
CA VAL A 189 -9.32 10.07 16.11
C VAL A 189 -10.58 10.85 16.50
N LEU A 190 -11.30 11.31 15.49
CA LEU A 190 -12.48 12.16 15.60
C LEU A 190 -13.76 11.33 15.49
N ASP A 191 -14.78 11.73 16.24
CA ASP A 191 -16.11 11.14 16.19
C ASP A 191 -17.18 12.25 16.12
N PRO A 192 -18.46 11.91 15.86
CA PRO A 192 -19.54 12.88 15.69
C PRO A 192 -19.67 13.91 16.82
N GLN A 193 -19.31 13.55 18.06
CA GLN A 193 -19.47 14.43 19.21
C GLN A 193 -18.55 15.65 19.16
N VAL A 194 -17.45 15.61 18.40
CA VAL A 194 -16.58 16.78 18.14
C VAL A 194 -17.37 17.99 17.62
N LEU A 195 -18.45 17.74 16.86
CA LEU A 195 -19.37 18.79 16.41
C LEU A 195 -20.61 18.91 17.31
N LEU A 196 -21.13 17.79 17.82
CA LEU A 196 -22.41 17.79 18.55
C LEU A 196 -22.30 18.41 19.95
N ASP A 197 -21.14 18.30 20.61
CA ASP A 197 -20.91 18.91 21.93
C ASP A 197 -20.84 20.45 21.87
N GLU A 198 -20.65 21.01 20.68
CA GLU A 198 -20.72 22.46 20.42
C GLU A 198 -22.16 22.99 20.27
N LEU A 199 -23.16 22.09 20.20
CA LEU A 199 -24.55 22.44 19.96
C LEU A 199 -25.32 22.58 21.27
N GLY A 200 -26.20 23.58 21.32
CA GLY A 200 -27.20 23.71 22.38
C GLY A 200 -28.37 22.73 22.21
N SER A 201 -29.24 22.69 23.22
CA SER A 201 -30.56 22.08 23.10
C SER A 201 -31.64 23.12 23.43
N PRO A 202 -32.49 23.52 22.47
CA PRO A 202 -32.55 23.06 21.07
C PRO A 202 -31.43 23.62 20.18
N TRP A 203 -31.25 23.04 18.99
CA TRP A 203 -30.32 23.53 17.95
C TRP A 203 -31.01 23.63 16.58
N GLN A 204 -30.45 24.45 15.70
CA GLN A 204 -30.85 24.63 14.29
C GLN A 204 -29.69 24.31 13.33
N ALA A 205 -29.99 24.13 12.04
CA ALA A 205 -28.97 23.80 11.05
C ALA A 205 -27.85 24.87 10.98
N GLU A 206 -28.18 26.14 11.21
CA GLU A 206 -27.25 27.26 11.26
C GLU A 206 -26.29 27.18 12.47
N ASP A 207 -26.73 26.60 13.60
CA ASP A 207 -25.85 26.35 14.75
C ASP A 207 -24.76 25.34 14.40
N LEU A 208 -25.15 24.27 13.69
CA LEU A 208 -24.19 23.27 13.19
C LEU A 208 -23.21 23.88 12.18
N ALA A 209 -23.68 24.70 11.24
CA ALA A 209 -22.80 25.40 10.30
C ALA A 209 -21.75 26.26 11.02
N ARG A 210 -22.16 27.02 12.05
CA ARG A 210 -21.22 27.79 12.88
C ARG A 210 -20.26 26.91 13.66
N ALA A 211 -20.71 25.78 14.21
CA ALA A 211 -19.85 24.84 14.90
C ALA A 211 -18.78 24.25 13.97
N VAL A 212 -19.18 23.91 12.74
CA VAL A 212 -18.27 23.43 11.68
C VAL A 212 -17.19 24.47 11.35
N GLU A 213 -17.58 25.72 11.11
CA GLU A 213 -16.62 26.81 10.85
C GLU A 213 -15.59 26.96 11.98
N ARG A 214 -16.06 26.98 13.24
CA ARG A 214 -15.17 27.07 14.41
C ARG A 214 -14.23 25.89 14.51
N LYS A 215 -14.74 24.66 14.36
CA LYS A 215 -13.93 23.44 14.49
C LYS A 215 -12.93 23.27 13.36
N LEU A 216 -13.28 23.62 12.12
CA LEU A 216 -12.30 23.62 11.03
C LEU A 216 -11.16 24.60 11.28
N ALA A 217 -11.48 25.83 11.70
CA ALA A 217 -10.46 26.81 12.04
C ALA A 217 -9.58 26.35 13.22
N GLU A 218 -10.16 25.63 14.19
CA GLU A 218 -9.41 25.00 15.28
C GLU A 218 -8.46 23.91 14.76
N PHE A 219 -8.95 22.93 14.00
CA PHE A 219 -8.11 21.84 13.48
C PHE A 219 -7.01 22.33 12.55
N GLN A 220 -7.27 23.39 11.77
CA GLN A 220 -6.22 24.04 10.99
C GLN A 220 -5.09 24.54 11.89
N ARG A 221 -5.40 25.29 12.96
CA ARG A 221 -4.38 25.79 13.90
C ARG A 221 -3.65 24.64 14.63
N LEU A 222 -4.38 23.60 15.03
CA LEU A 222 -3.78 22.43 15.69
C LEU A 222 -2.79 21.72 14.76
N ALA A 223 -3.17 21.52 13.49
CA ALA A 223 -2.30 20.90 12.50
C ALA A 223 -1.07 21.76 12.18
N GLU A 224 -1.24 23.08 12.07
CA GLU A 224 -0.14 24.03 11.88
C GLU A 224 0.84 23.98 13.06
N THR A 225 0.35 24.03 14.30
CA THR A 225 1.19 23.89 15.50
C THR A 225 1.91 22.56 15.53
N PHE A 226 1.21 21.45 15.28
CA PHE A 226 1.79 20.11 15.33
C PHE A 226 2.93 19.96 14.32
N THR A 227 2.67 20.31 13.06
CA THR A 227 3.64 20.15 11.96
C THR A 227 4.84 21.10 12.06
N ALA A 228 4.73 22.19 12.82
CA ALA A 228 5.84 23.09 13.11
C ALA A 228 6.79 22.58 14.22
N HIS A 229 6.33 21.67 15.09
CA HIS A 229 7.11 21.22 16.25
C HIS A 229 7.34 19.70 16.30
N SER A 230 6.76 18.94 15.37
CA SER A 230 6.96 17.50 15.26
C SER A 230 7.28 17.10 13.82
N SER A 231 8.16 16.10 13.68
CA SER A 231 8.46 15.43 12.42
C SER A 231 7.49 14.28 12.12
N ALA A 232 6.66 13.88 13.09
CA ALA A 232 5.70 12.79 12.95
C ALA A 232 4.58 13.13 11.95
N ALA A 233 3.96 12.10 11.38
CA ALA A 233 2.78 12.25 10.56
C ALA A 233 1.53 12.47 11.43
N LEU A 234 0.83 13.60 11.26
CA LEU A 234 -0.46 13.84 11.90
C LEU A 234 -1.56 13.17 11.08
N VAL A 235 -2.32 12.27 11.70
CA VAL A 235 -3.41 11.55 11.05
C VAL A 235 -4.73 11.90 11.70
N LEU A 236 -5.63 12.53 10.93
CA LEU A 236 -7.03 12.76 11.31
C LEU A 236 -7.93 11.75 10.59
N ASN A 237 -9.23 11.80 10.87
CA ASN A 237 -10.24 11.11 10.07
C ASN A 237 -11.45 11.99 9.78
N THR A 238 -12.14 11.71 8.67
CA THR A 238 -13.47 12.27 8.45
C THR A 238 -14.46 11.67 9.45
N VAL A 239 -15.55 12.38 9.69
CA VAL A 239 -16.55 11.99 10.69
C VAL A 239 -17.85 11.61 9.98
N PRO A 240 -18.31 10.35 10.06
CA PRO A 240 -19.55 9.94 9.42
C PRO A 240 -20.77 10.65 10.04
N LEU A 241 -21.73 11.09 9.21
CA LEU A 241 -22.95 11.77 9.67
C LEU A 241 -23.98 10.77 10.24
N PRO A 242 -24.28 10.76 11.55
CA PRO A 242 -25.22 9.81 12.10
C PRO A 242 -26.66 10.13 11.67
N ARG A 243 -27.41 9.09 11.32
CA ARG A 243 -28.85 9.22 10.99
C ARG A 243 -29.65 9.89 12.12
N THR A 244 -29.28 9.63 13.37
CA THR A 244 -29.92 10.19 14.57
C THR A 244 -29.79 11.70 14.69
N VAL A 245 -28.79 12.32 14.06
CA VAL A 245 -28.63 13.79 14.04
C VAL A 245 -29.62 14.41 13.05
N THR A 246 -29.59 13.97 11.79
CA THR A 246 -30.46 14.54 10.74
C THR A 246 -31.95 14.35 11.00
N HIS A 247 -32.34 13.28 11.70
CA HIS A 247 -33.74 13.00 12.01
C HIS A 247 -34.31 13.79 13.20
N GLN A 248 -33.49 14.63 13.87
CA GLN A 248 -33.99 15.62 14.82
C GLN A 248 -34.60 16.84 14.10
N LEU A 249 -34.19 17.10 12.85
CA LEU A 249 -34.75 18.14 12.00
C LEU A 249 -35.96 17.57 11.26
N VAL A 250 -37.11 18.25 11.34
CA VAL A 250 -38.38 17.72 10.81
C VAL A 250 -38.54 18.00 9.31
N ASP A 251 -38.12 19.19 8.87
CA ASP A 251 -38.26 19.62 7.48
C ASP A 251 -37.03 19.24 6.62
N HIS A 252 -37.25 19.14 5.31
CA HIS A 252 -36.21 18.75 4.36
C HIS A 252 -35.14 19.81 4.16
N GLU A 253 -35.48 21.09 4.28
CA GLU A 253 -34.56 22.21 4.05
C GLU A 253 -33.48 22.24 5.14
N SER A 254 -33.89 22.22 6.40
CA SER A 254 -32.99 22.15 7.55
C SER A 254 -32.10 20.90 7.50
N ARG A 255 -32.65 19.74 7.11
CA ARG A 255 -31.86 18.50 6.91
C ARG A 255 -30.80 18.67 5.83
N ALA A 256 -31.15 19.30 4.70
CA ALA A 256 -30.21 19.54 3.62
C ALA A 256 -29.10 20.51 4.06
N ARG A 257 -29.44 21.59 4.78
CA ARG A 257 -28.47 22.55 5.34
C ARG A 257 -27.51 21.88 6.33
N ALA A 258 -28.03 21.09 7.27
CA ALA A 258 -27.20 20.34 8.21
C ALA A 258 -26.29 19.32 7.50
N GLY A 259 -26.83 18.64 6.47
CA GLY A 259 -26.06 17.72 5.64
C GLY A 259 -24.97 18.40 4.81
N LEU A 260 -25.18 19.64 4.36
CA LEU A 260 -24.18 20.46 3.70
C LEU A 260 -23.06 20.82 4.68
N ALA A 261 -23.39 21.41 5.83
CA ALA A 261 -22.43 21.79 6.86
C ALA A 261 -21.55 20.61 7.30
N TRP A 262 -22.13 19.44 7.52
CA TRP A 262 -21.35 18.25 7.90
C TRP A 262 -20.37 17.81 6.81
N ARG A 263 -20.78 17.85 5.53
CA ARG A 263 -19.89 17.53 4.40
C ARG A 263 -18.82 18.59 4.22
N GLU A 264 -19.11 19.85 4.52
CA GLU A 264 -18.12 20.93 4.55
C GLU A 264 -17.07 20.69 5.62
N PHE A 265 -17.45 20.18 6.79
CA PHE A 265 -16.50 19.75 7.82
C PHE A 265 -15.57 18.64 7.32
N ASN A 266 -16.11 17.53 6.81
CA ASN A 266 -15.30 16.44 6.27
C ASN A 266 -14.41 16.90 5.10
N SER A 267 -14.95 17.73 4.21
CA SER A 267 -14.18 18.31 3.10
C SER A 267 -13.06 19.24 3.61
N GLY A 268 -13.32 20.01 4.67
CA GLY A 268 -12.33 20.88 5.29
C GLY A 268 -11.18 20.08 5.90
N LEU A 269 -11.47 18.99 6.61
CA LEU A 269 -10.45 18.06 7.11
C LEU A 269 -9.61 17.49 5.97
N LEU A 270 -10.25 16.96 4.91
CA LEU A 270 -9.53 16.43 3.74
C LEU A 270 -8.63 17.48 3.09
N ARG A 271 -9.05 18.75 3.02
CA ARG A 271 -8.21 19.84 2.49
C ARG A 271 -6.94 20.07 3.30
N LEU A 272 -6.93 19.80 4.61
CA LEU A 272 -5.70 19.91 5.42
C LEU A 272 -4.60 18.98 4.89
N SER A 273 -4.95 17.76 4.47
CA SER A 273 -3.99 16.81 3.89
C SER A 273 -3.44 17.24 2.53
N LEU A 274 -4.21 18.02 1.77
CA LEU A 274 -3.75 18.58 0.49
C LEU A 274 -2.82 19.78 0.69
N ALA A 275 -3.03 20.53 1.78
CA ALA A 275 -2.30 21.74 2.11
C ALA A 275 -0.95 21.46 2.77
N ASN A 276 -0.84 20.41 3.59
CA ASN A 276 0.39 20.06 4.30
C ASN A 276 0.75 18.58 4.11
N PRO A 277 1.95 18.26 3.57
CA PRO A 277 2.35 16.88 3.30
C PRO A 277 2.59 16.01 4.55
N ARG A 278 2.69 16.60 5.76
CA ARG A 278 2.77 15.86 7.03
C ARG A 278 1.39 15.60 7.67
N VAL A 279 0.31 16.12 7.08
CA VAL A 279 -1.06 15.90 7.56
C VAL A 279 -1.75 14.91 6.63
N HIS A 280 -2.36 13.89 7.21
CA HIS A 280 -3.13 12.88 6.50
C HIS A 280 -4.52 12.78 7.09
N VAL A 281 -5.50 12.45 6.27
CA VAL A 281 -6.88 12.22 6.71
C VAL A 281 -7.36 10.90 6.17
N VAL A 282 -7.72 9.98 7.06
CA VAL A 282 -8.40 8.72 6.70
C VAL A 282 -9.87 9.02 6.49
N ASP A 283 -10.37 8.78 5.27
CA ASP A 283 -11.78 8.99 4.97
C ASP A 283 -12.61 7.77 5.44
N LEU A 284 -13.47 7.98 6.44
CA LEU A 284 -14.36 6.95 6.97
C LEU A 284 -15.66 6.79 6.16
N ASP A 285 -15.99 7.73 5.27
CA ASP A 285 -17.22 7.61 4.47
C ASP A 285 -17.20 6.34 3.58
N PRO A 286 -16.11 6.00 2.85
CA PRO A 286 -16.01 4.73 2.13
C PRO A 286 -16.13 3.49 3.03
N VAL A 287 -15.55 3.54 4.23
CA VAL A 287 -15.57 2.42 5.18
C VAL A 287 -16.99 2.15 5.68
N VAL A 288 -17.72 3.20 6.05
CA VAL A 288 -19.13 3.07 6.47
C VAL A 288 -20.03 2.70 5.29
N ALA A 289 -19.74 3.19 4.08
CA ALA A 289 -20.47 2.83 2.87
C ALA A 289 -20.33 1.33 2.51
N ALA A 290 -19.26 0.67 2.94
CA ALA A 290 -19.08 -0.77 2.84
C ALA A 290 -19.95 -1.58 3.85
N GLY A 291 -20.84 -0.92 4.59
CA GLY A 291 -21.77 -1.56 5.53
C GLY A 291 -21.24 -1.72 6.95
N VAL A 292 -20.07 -1.14 7.26
CA VAL A 292 -19.49 -1.18 8.60
C VAL A 292 -20.30 -0.25 9.53
N PRO A 293 -20.83 -0.75 10.66
CA PRO A 293 -21.60 0.07 11.58
C PRO A 293 -20.72 1.13 12.25
N LEU A 294 -21.25 2.36 12.36
CA LEU A 294 -20.54 3.46 13.04
C LEU A 294 -20.20 3.12 14.48
N ASN A 295 -21.16 2.58 15.23
CA ASN A 295 -20.98 2.20 16.63
C ASN A 295 -22.01 1.16 17.11
N ASP A 296 -21.71 0.60 18.28
CA ASP A 296 -22.73 0.00 19.14
C ASP A 296 -23.36 1.11 20.00
N ALA A 297 -24.68 1.27 19.90
CA ALA A 297 -25.39 2.36 20.57
C ALA A 297 -25.28 2.31 22.11
N ARG A 298 -25.17 1.12 22.71
CA ARG A 298 -25.03 0.96 24.16
C ARG A 298 -23.62 1.35 24.60
N MET A 299 -22.60 0.92 23.87
CA MET A 299 -21.21 1.27 24.16
C MET A 299 -20.96 2.77 23.94
N ALA A 300 -21.53 3.35 22.89
CA ALA A 300 -21.49 4.79 22.67
C ALA A 300 -22.12 5.57 23.83
N ALA A 301 -23.30 5.14 24.31
CA ALA A 301 -24.00 5.82 25.40
C ALA A 301 -23.33 5.66 26.77
N TYR A 302 -22.88 4.46 27.12
CA TYR A 302 -22.46 4.12 28.49
C TYR A 302 -20.94 4.07 28.70
N ALA A 303 -20.18 3.77 27.64
CA ALA A 303 -18.72 3.65 27.70
C ALA A 303 -17.99 4.77 26.92
N LYS A 304 -18.75 5.73 26.38
CA LYS A 304 -18.24 6.83 25.54
C LYS A 304 -17.41 6.32 24.35
N ALA A 305 -17.69 5.11 23.86
CA ALA A 305 -17.10 4.51 22.68
C ALA A 305 -17.95 4.89 21.45
N ALA A 306 -17.77 6.12 20.96
CA ALA A 306 -18.58 6.69 19.89
C ALA A 306 -18.32 6.04 18.51
N LEU A 307 -17.19 5.34 18.38
CA LEU A 307 -16.81 4.51 17.23
C LEU A 307 -16.79 3.04 17.68
N GLY A 308 -17.42 2.16 16.90
CA GLY A 308 -17.49 0.73 17.21
C GLY A 308 -16.17 -0.01 16.91
N ASP A 309 -15.94 -1.13 17.59
CA ASP A 309 -14.71 -1.92 17.44
C ASP A 309 -14.45 -2.38 16.00
N GLU A 310 -15.50 -2.69 15.23
CA GLU A 310 -15.34 -3.06 13.82
C GLU A 310 -14.83 -1.87 12.99
N LEU A 311 -15.39 -0.67 13.18
CA LEU A 311 -14.95 0.54 12.50
C LEU A 311 -13.51 0.92 12.92
N LEU A 312 -13.18 0.81 14.21
CA LEU A 312 -11.82 1.03 14.70
C LEU A 312 -10.84 0.00 14.09
N GLY A 313 -11.27 -1.24 13.89
CA GLY A 313 -10.49 -2.25 13.19
C GLY A 313 -10.20 -1.90 11.74
N ARG A 314 -11.21 -1.40 11.01
CA ARG A 314 -11.05 -0.92 9.62
C ARG A 314 -10.20 0.34 9.56
N TYR A 315 -10.37 1.27 10.49
CA TYR A 315 -9.52 2.45 10.62
C TYR A 315 -8.05 2.06 10.85
N ALA A 316 -7.77 1.10 11.74
CA ALA A 316 -6.41 0.61 11.97
C ALA A 316 -5.77 0.00 10.71
N ARG A 317 -6.57 -0.67 9.86
CA ARG A 317 -6.13 -1.18 8.56
C ARG A 317 -5.72 -0.04 7.62
N GLU A 318 -6.55 0.99 7.48
CA GLU A 318 -6.23 2.18 6.67
C GLU A 318 -4.96 2.89 7.19
N VAL A 319 -4.81 3.02 8.51
CA VAL A 319 -3.61 3.61 9.13
C VAL A 319 -2.36 2.76 8.85
N ALA A 320 -2.46 1.43 8.89
CA ALA A 320 -1.34 0.56 8.56
C ALA A 320 -0.95 0.65 7.06
N HIS A 321 -1.92 0.82 6.17
CA HIS A 321 -1.66 1.07 4.74
C HIS A 321 -0.99 2.42 4.52
N LEU A 322 -1.46 3.47 5.21
CA LEU A 322 -0.81 4.78 5.25
C LEU A 322 0.64 4.67 5.74
N SER A 323 0.89 3.98 6.84
CA SER A 323 2.25 3.77 7.37
C SER A 323 3.14 3.03 6.36
N ARG A 324 2.62 1.97 5.73
CA ARG A 324 3.32 1.25 4.67
C ARG A 324 3.67 2.16 3.48
N MET A 325 2.77 3.05 3.10
CA MET A 325 2.99 4.03 2.05
C MET A 325 4.08 5.04 2.41
N LEU A 326 4.00 5.64 3.61
CA LEU A 326 4.98 6.59 4.11
C LEU A 326 6.37 5.97 4.25
N ARG A 327 6.46 4.67 4.54
CA ARG A 327 7.73 3.91 4.59
C ARG A 327 8.28 3.52 3.21
N GLY A 328 7.60 3.88 2.12
CA GLY A 328 8.01 3.53 0.75
C GLY A 328 7.86 2.03 0.42
N ARG A 329 7.02 1.31 1.16
CA ARG A 329 6.81 -0.16 1.02
C ARG A 329 5.62 -0.52 0.14
N THR A 330 5.21 0.41 -0.73
CA THR A 330 4.16 0.25 -1.74
C THR A 330 4.62 -0.69 -2.85
N LYS A 331 3.70 -1.45 -3.43
CA LYS A 331 3.96 -2.35 -4.56
C LYS A 331 4.00 -1.56 -5.88
N LYS A 332 4.54 -2.18 -6.92
CA LYS A 332 4.81 -1.56 -8.23
C LYS A 332 4.30 -2.39 -9.40
N VAL A 333 4.20 -3.70 -9.22
CA VAL A 333 3.84 -4.65 -10.28
C VAL A 333 2.62 -5.45 -9.83
N LEU A 334 1.61 -5.52 -10.68
CA LEU A 334 0.51 -6.45 -10.58
C LEU A 334 0.74 -7.59 -11.57
N VAL A 335 0.91 -8.80 -11.07
CA VAL A 335 1.01 -10.02 -11.88
C VAL A 335 -0.30 -10.77 -11.77
N VAL A 336 -0.94 -11.01 -12.90
CA VAL A 336 -2.24 -11.69 -12.99
C VAL A 336 -2.09 -13.07 -13.64
N ASP A 337 -2.84 -14.06 -13.15
CA ASP A 337 -3.17 -15.23 -13.97
C ASP A 337 -4.16 -14.85 -15.08
N ALA A 338 -4.41 -15.75 -16.03
CA ALA A 338 -5.34 -15.59 -17.13
C ALA A 338 -6.63 -16.40 -16.92
N ASP A 339 -6.55 -17.74 -16.96
CA ASP A 339 -7.71 -18.61 -16.80
C ASP A 339 -8.39 -18.40 -15.44
N ASN A 340 -9.72 -18.36 -15.43
CA ASN A 340 -10.56 -18.08 -14.25
C ASN A 340 -10.18 -16.82 -13.44
N THR A 341 -9.36 -15.93 -14.01
CA THR A 341 -8.86 -14.71 -13.36
C THR A 341 -9.13 -13.49 -14.23
N LEU A 342 -8.70 -13.50 -15.50
CA LEU A 342 -9.01 -12.47 -16.49
C LEU A 342 -10.26 -12.80 -17.31
N TRP A 343 -10.59 -14.08 -17.45
CA TRP A 343 -11.78 -14.57 -18.12
C TRP A 343 -12.32 -15.80 -17.41
N ASP A 344 -13.58 -16.12 -17.68
CA ASP A 344 -14.22 -17.38 -17.27
C ASP A 344 -13.79 -18.50 -18.23
N GLY A 345 -13.39 -19.65 -17.68
CA GLY A 345 -12.98 -20.82 -18.47
C GLY A 345 -11.46 -21.03 -18.54
N VAL A 346 -11.08 -22.17 -19.09
CA VAL A 346 -9.69 -22.61 -19.27
C VAL A 346 -9.37 -22.67 -20.76
N LEU A 347 -8.47 -21.80 -21.23
CA LEU A 347 -8.18 -21.65 -22.66
C LEU A 347 -7.75 -22.97 -23.32
N GLY A 348 -6.95 -23.78 -22.64
CA GLY A 348 -6.49 -25.08 -23.15
C GLY A 348 -7.61 -26.12 -23.35
N ASP A 349 -8.69 -26.02 -22.57
CA ASP A 349 -9.79 -27.00 -22.57
C ASP A 349 -10.98 -26.49 -23.37
N ASP A 350 -11.37 -25.23 -23.17
CA ASP A 350 -12.57 -24.61 -23.74
C ASP A 350 -12.31 -23.95 -25.11
N GLY A 351 -11.04 -23.64 -25.41
CA GLY A 351 -10.62 -22.90 -26.59
C GLY A 351 -11.02 -21.41 -26.56
N PRO A 352 -10.56 -20.61 -27.54
CA PRO A 352 -10.81 -19.17 -27.58
C PRO A 352 -12.29 -18.77 -27.61
N ASP A 353 -13.16 -19.57 -28.25
CA ASP A 353 -14.59 -19.29 -28.34
C ASP A 353 -15.37 -19.68 -27.08
N GLY A 354 -14.76 -20.50 -26.20
CA GLY A 354 -15.38 -21.01 -24.98
C GLY A 354 -15.14 -20.15 -23.74
N ILE A 355 -14.15 -19.24 -23.77
CA ILE A 355 -13.87 -18.32 -22.68
C ILE A 355 -14.78 -17.08 -22.73
N ALA A 356 -15.08 -16.49 -21.57
CA ALA A 356 -15.93 -15.30 -21.50
C ALA A 356 -15.36 -14.22 -20.56
N ALA A 357 -15.28 -12.99 -21.07
CA ALA A 357 -14.85 -11.83 -20.27
C ALA A 357 -15.83 -10.64 -20.35
N ALA A 358 -16.89 -10.72 -21.13
CA ALA A 358 -17.91 -9.67 -21.17
C ALA A 358 -19.31 -10.16 -21.57
N THR A 359 -19.38 -11.16 -22.45
CA THR A 359 -20.61 -11.54 -23.15
C THR A 359 -21.60 -12.37 -22.33
N THR A 360 -21.18 -12.94 -21.20
CA THR A 360 -22.04 -13.71 -20.29
C THR A 360 -22.22 -12.98 -18.95
N PHE A 361 -23.25 -13.32 -18.18
CA PHE A 361 -23.46 -12.71 -16.84
C PHE A 361 -22.27 -12.91 -15.92
N ARG A 362 -21.62 -14.08 -15.97
CA ARG A 362 -20.41 -14.36 -15.21
C ARG A 362 -19.18 -13.68 -15.84
N GLY A 363 -19.07 -13.70 -17.17
CA GLY A 363 -18.04 -12.99 -17.93
C GLY A 363 -17.98 -11.48 -17.63
N GLU A 364 -19.13 -10.82 -17.43
CA GLU A 364 -19.18 -9.39 -17.10
C GLU A 364 -18.39 -9.03 -15.82
N ALA A 365 -18.34 -9.93 -14.84
CA ALA A 365 -17.55 -9.75 -13.64
C ALA A 365 -16.04 -9.70 -13.96
N PHE A 366 -15.57 -10.63 -14.81
CA PHE A 366 -14.19 -10.65 -15.30
C PHE A 366 -13.85 -9.40 -16.12
N GLY A 367 -14.74 -8.94 -17.00
CA GLY A 367 -14.55 -7.69 -17.73
C GLY A 367 -14.49 -6.46 -16.83
N THR A 368 -15.25 -6.46 -15.73
CA THR A 368 -15.17 -5.42 -14.69
C THR A 368 -13.82 -5.45 -13.97
N PHE A 369 -13.33 -6.64 -13.64
CA PHE A 369 -12.00 -6.82 -13.08
C PHE A 369 -10.90 -6.34 -14.05
N GLN A 370 -10.97 -6.68 -15.34
CA GLN A 370 -10.02 -6.18 -16.34
C GLN A 370 -10.03 -4.66 -16.46
N ARG A 371 -11.19 -4.01 -16.39
CA ARG A 371 -11.29 -2.53 -16.36
C ARG A 371 -10.58 -1.94 -15.16
N LEU A 372 -10.70 -2.55 -13.97
CA LEU A 372 -9.94 -2.16 -12.79
C LEU A 372 -8.43 -2.33 -13.00
N VAL A 373 -8.00 -3.48 -13.49
CA VAL A 373 -6.57 -3.76 -13.75
C VAL A 373 -6.00 -2.72 -14.72
N ARG A 374 -6.73 -2.39 -15.79
CA ARG A 374 -6.35 -1.33 -16.75
C ARG A 374 -6.31 0.05 -16.10
N GLN A 375 -7.26 0.35 -15.22
CA GLN A 375 -7.28 1.62 -14.46
C GLN A 375 -6.02 1.76 -13.61
N LEU A 376 -5.63 0.73 -12.85
CA LEU A 376 -4.36 0.70 -12.10
C LEU A 376 -3.15 0.88 -13.02
N GLY A 377 -3.15 0.19 -14.18
CA GLY A 377 -2.11 0.34 -15.21
C GLY A 377 -1.96 1.78 -15.72
N SER A 378 -3.06 2.48 -15.95
CA SER A 378 -3.08 3.89 -16.39
C SER A 378 -2.48 4.87 -15.36
N GLN A 379 -2.34 4.42 -14.11
CA GLN A 379 -1.75 5.16 -13.00
C GLN A 379 -0.30 4.74 -12.71
N GLY A 380 0.32 3.96 -13.60
CA GLY A 380 1.74 3.61 -13.52
C GLY A 380 2.06 2.33 -12.76
N VAL A 381 1.05 1.53 -12.41
CA VAL A 381 1.25 0.14 -11.98
C VAL A 381 1.68 -0.67 -13.20
N LEU A 382 2.79 -1.41 -13.09
CA LEU A 382 3.22 -2.29 -14.17
C LEU A 382 2.35 -3.55 -14.15
N LEU A 383 1.80 -3.91 -15.30
CA LEU A 383 0.99 -5.12 -15.44
C LEU A 383 1.85 -6.22 -16.06
N ALA A 384 1.73 -7.44 -15.54
CA ALA A 384 2.34 -8.61 -16.13
C ALA A 384 1.43 -9.84 -16.00
N VAL A 385 1.66 -10.84 -16.83
CA VAL A 385 0.93 -12.13 -16.79
C VAL A 385 1.87 -13.24 -16.35
N SER A 386 1.39 -14.11 -15.45
CA SER A 386 2.02 -15.39 -15.11
C SER A 386 0.95 -16.49 -15.18
N SER A 387 0.92 -17.21 -16.29
CA SER A 387 -0.14 -18.19 -16.57
C SER A 387 0.41 -19.53 -17.09
N LYS A 388 -0.28 -20.61 -16.74
CA LYS A 388 0.01 -21.98 -17.21
C LYS A 388 -0.69 -22.25 -18.53
N ASN A 389 -0.18 -21.61 -19.59
CA ASN A 389 -0.74 -21.66 -20.92
C ASN A 389 0.35 -21.75 -21.99
N ASP A 390 -0.04 -22.12 -23.21
CA ASP A 390 0.80 -21.91 -24.39
C ASP A 390 0.93 -20.40 -24.69
N HIS A 391 2.15 -19.96 -25.00
CA HIS A 391 2.45 -18.54 -25.14
C HIS A 391 1.70 -17.90 -26.30
N ASP A 392 1.74 -18.53 -27.47
CA ASP A 392 1.20 -17.95 -28.70
C ASP A 392 -0.32 -17.91 -28.63
N ASN A 393 -0.95 -18.97 -28.10
CA ASN A 393 -2.40 -19.03 -27.91
C ASN A 393 -2.90 -17.95 -26.94
N LEU A 394 -2.24 -17.78 -25.78
CA LEU A 394 -2.64 -16.77 -24.80
C LEU A 394 -2.47 -15.36 -25.36
N VAL A 395 -1.34 -15.07 -26.02
CA VAL A 395 -1.09 -13.77 -26.64
C VAL A 395 -2.11 -13.48 -27.74
N GLN A 396 -2.47 -14.48 -28.55
CA GLN A 396 -3.49 -14.32 -29.58
C GLN A 396 -4.85 -13.94 -28.97
N VAL A 397 -5.29 -14.62 -27.91
CA VAL A 397 -6.54 -14.28 -27.20
C VAL A 397 -6.50 -12.85 -26.67
N VAL A 398 -5.44 -12.47 -25.96
CA VAL A 398 -5.30 -11.12 -25.39
C VAL A 398 -5.29 -10.05 -26.50
N ARG A 399 -4.76 -10.36 -27.67
CA ARG A 399 -4.68 -9.44 -28.81
C ARG A 399 -6.01 -9.32 -29.54
N GLU A 400 -6.67 -10.43 -29.84
CA GLU A 400 -7.73 -10.51 -30.86
C GLU A 400 -9.13 -10.71 -30.28
N HIS A 401 -9.26 -11.33 -29.09
CA HIS A 401 -10.56 -11.70 -28.57
C HIS A 401 -11.44 -10.45 -28.30
N PRO A 402 -12.71 -10.43 -28.74
CA PRO A 402 -13.57 -9.25 -28.66
C PRO A 402 -13.92 -8.87 -27.22
N ASP A 403 -14.08 -9.85 -26.32
CA ASP A 403 -14.43 -9.60 -24.91
C ASP A 403 -13.28 -8.99 -24.10
N MET A 404 -12.04 -9.06 -24.60
CA MET A 404 -10.87 -8.59 -23.84
C MET A 404 -10.83 -7.07 -23.77
N VAL A 405 -10.74 -6.55 -22.55
CA VAL A 405 -10.54 -5.12 -22.27
C VAL A 405 -9.06 -4.78 -22.24
N LEU A 406 -8.27 -5.65 -21.61
CA LEU A 406 -6.81 -5.57 -21.61
C LEU A 406 -6.28 -6.08 -22.94
N ARG A 407 -5.24 -5.41 -23.44
CA ARG A 407 -4.53 -5.78 -24.67
C ARG A 407 -3.08 -6.04 -24.36
N GLU A 408 -2.39 -6.69 -25.28
CA GLU A 408 -0.97 -7.05 -25.13
C GLU A 408 -0.11 -5.84 -24.74
N ALA A 409 -0.40 -4.67 -25.33
CA ALA A 409 0.30 -3.42 -25.06
C ALA A 409 0.09 -2.86 -23.64
N ASP A 410 -0.89 -3.35 -22.88
CA ASP A 410 -1.10 -2.99 -21.48
C ASP A 410 -0.10 -3.70 -20.55
N PHE A 411 0.49 -4.83 -20.99
CA PHE A 411 1.41 -5.63 -20.19
C PHE A 411 2.87 -5.31 -20.48
N ALA A 412 3.66 -5.10 -19.42
CA ALA A 412 5.11 -4.99 -19.51
C ALA A 412 5.76 -6.35 -19.76
N ARG A 413 5.13 -7.44 -19.30
CA ARG A 413 5.58 -8.80 -19.61
C ARG A 413 4.46 -9.84 -19.55
N ILE A 414 4.54 -10.82 -20.45
CA ILE A 414 3.66 -11.99 -20.47
C ILE A 414 4.55 -13.23 -20.37
N ASN A 415 4.48 -13.92 -19.22
CA ASN A 415 5.05 -15.24 -19.06
C ASN A 415 3.90 -16.26 -19.07
N ALA A 416 3.74 -16.91 -20.22
CA ALA A 416 2.79 -18.00 -20.42
C ALA A 416 3.58 -19.27 -20.77
N ASN A 417 3.69 -20.18 -19.79
CA ASN A 417 4.45 -21.43 -19.91
C ASN A 417 4.11 -22.36 -18.73
N TRP A 418 4.66 -23.57 -18.73
CA TRP A 418 4.40 -24.60 -17.72
C TRP A 418 5.37 -24.58 -16.52
N GLN A 419 6.18 -23.54 -16.35
CA GLN A 419 7.04 -23.40 -15.18
C GLN A 419 6.22 -23.05 -13.92
N PRO A 420 6.71 -23.39 -12.72
CA PRO A 420 6.14 -22.92 -11.46
C PRO A 420 5.96 -21.39 -11.43
N LYS A 421 4.84 -20.89 -10.86
CA LYS A 421 4.51 -19.47 -10.92
C LYS A 421 5.45 -18.60 -10.10
N ASP A 422 5.99 -19.10 -8.99
CA ASP A 422 7.06 -18.46 -8.23
C ASP A 422 8.32 -18.23 -9.09
N VAL A 423 8.76 -19.23 -9.85
CA VAL A 423 9.89 -19.11 -10.80
C VAL A 423 9.59 -18.09 -11.90
N ASN A 424 8.36 -18.07 -12.43
CA ASN A 424 7.93 -17.07 -13.41
C ASN A 424 7.96 -15.65 -12.83
N LEU A 425 7.54 -15.47 -11.57
CA LEU A 425 7.59 -14.17 -10.88
C LEU A 425 9.04 -13.68 -10.69
N GLU A 426 9.97 -14.57 -10.34
CA GLU A 426 11.39 -14.23 -10.27
C GLU A 426 11.98 -13.82 -11.63
N ASP A 427 11.58 -14.51 -12.71
CA ASP A 427 11.97 -14.15 -14.07
C ASP A 427 11.44 -12.77 -14.49
N ILE A 428 10.15 -12.49 -14.21
CA ILE A 428 9.56 -11.17 -14.44
C ILE A 428 10.29 -10.10 -13.63
N ALA A 429 10.54 -10.35 -12.34
CA ALA A 429 11.28 -9.43 -11.47
C ALA A 429 12.67 -9.09 -12.01
N ARG A 430 13.44 -10.11 -12.43
CA ARG A 430 14.76 -9.95 -13.04
C ARG A 430 14.70 -9.14 -14.34
N LYS A 431 13.76 -9.45 -15.25
CA LYS A 431 13.60 -8.74 -16.53
C LYS A 431 13.16 -7.29 -16.35
N LEU A 432 12.33 -7.00 -15.35
CA LEU A 432 11.90 -5.64 -15.03
C LEU A 432 12.92 -4.87 -14.17
N ASN A 433 14.01 -5.52 -13.75
CA ASN A 433 14.99 -5.03 -12.80
C ASN A 433 14.35 -4.54 -11.48
N LEU A 434 13.40 -5.31 -10.94
CA LEU A 434 12.68 -5.01 -9.70
C LEU A 434 12.82 -6.19 -8.72
N GLY A 435 12.66 -5.92 -7.43
CA GLY A 435 12.58 -6.98 -6.42
C GLY A 435 11.16 -7.55 -6.33
N VAL A 436 11.03 -8.85 -6.06
CA VAL A 436 9.75 -9.54 -5.85
C VAL A 436 8.93 -8.94 -4.70
N ASP A 437 9.58 -8.25 -3.76
CA ASP A 437 8.91 -7.48 -2.70
C ASP A 437 8.07 -6.30 -3.23
N SER A 438 8.23 -5.92 -4.49
CA SER A 438 7.42 -4.91 -5.18
C SER A 438 6.22 -5.49 -5.93
N PHE A 439 5.94 -6.78 -5.80
CA PHE A 439 4.91 -7.49 -6.59
C PHE A 439 3.66 -7.77 -5.77
N VAL A 440 2.51 -7.68 -6.44
CA VAL A 440 1.23 -8.29 -6.06
C VAL A 440 0.92 -9.37 -7.08
N PHE A 441 0.55 -10.55 -6.62
CA PHE A 441 0.14 -11.68 -7.44
C PHE A 441 -1.34 -12.00 -7.20
N VAL A 442 -2.12 -12.12 -8.27
CA VAL A 442 -3.54 -12.49 -8.22
C VAL A 442 -3.77 -13.75 -9.05
N ASP A 443 -4.51 -14.70 -8.48
CA ASP A 443 -4.74 -16.03 -9.05
C ASP A 443 -5.96 -16.67 -8.36
N ASP A 444 -6.75 -17.44 -9.10
CA ASP A 444 -7.91 -18.18 -8.57
C ASP A 444 -7.53 -19.53 -7.94
N SER A 445 -6.37 -20.09 -8.29
CA SER A 445 -5.91 -21.38 -7.79
C SER A 445 -5.30 -21.25 -6.39
N PRO A 446 -5.90 -21.89 -5.36
CA PRO A 446 -5.32 -21.91 -4.02
C PRO A 446 -3.94 -22.57 -3.97
N PHE A 447 -3.69 -23.52 -4.87
CA PHE A 447 -2.41 -24.20 -4.97
C PHE A 447 -1.30 -23.25 -5.44
N GLU A 448 -1.53 -22.51 -6.53
CA GLU A 448 -0.56 -21.54 -7.05
C GLU A 448 -0.34 -20.38 -6.08
N CYS A 449 -1.42 -19.88 -5.47
CA CYS A 449 -1.33 -18.88 -4.41
C CYS A 449 -0.48 -19.36 -3.23
N GLY A 450 -0.69 -20.60 -2.77
CA GLY A 450 0.10 -21.20 -1.69
C GLY A 450 1.56 -21.41 -2.05
N LEU A 451 1.84 -21.83 -3.29
CA LEU A 451 3.20 -21.98 -3.81
C LEU A 451 3.95 -20.64 -3.81
N VAL A 452 3.33 -19.58 -4.36
CA VAL A 452 3.94 -18.24 -4.38
C VAL A 452 4.12 -17.69 -2.97
N ALA A 453 3.12 -17.84 -2.09
CA ALA A 453 3.23 -17.36 -0.70
C ALA A 453 4.34 -18.08 0.09
N GLY A 454 4.54 -19.37 -0.16
CA GLY A 454 5.59 -20.16 0.49
C GLY A 454 6.99 -19.93 -0.09
N GLY A 455 7.11 -19.87 -1.43
CA GLY A 455 8.38 -19.68 -2.13
C GLY A 455 8.88 -18.24 -2.11
N LEU A 456 7.97 -17.27 -2.21
CA LEU A 456 8.24 -15.84 -2.30
C LEU A 456 7.42 -15.05 -1.27
N PRO A 457 7.69 -15.18 0.05
CA PRO A 457 6.88 -14.55 1.11
C PRO A 457 6.88 -13.01 1.06
N GLN A 458 7.71 -12.39 0.23
CA GLN A 458 7.73 -10.94 0.02
C GLN A 458 6.68 -10.46 -1.01
N VAL A 459 6.16 -11.36 -1.84
CA VAL A 459 5.08 -11.09 -2.80
C VAL A 459 3.77 -11.02 -2.04
N ALA A 460 2.99 -9.96 -2.28
CA ALA A 460 1.62 -9.92 -1.75
C ALA A 460 0.74 -10.83 -2.62
N VAL A 461 0.07 -11.81 -2.03
CA VAL A 461 -0.80 -12.75 -2.76
C VAL A 461 -2.26 -12.42 -2.46
N VAL A 462 -3.07 -12.25 -3.50
CA VAL A 462 -4.51 -12.01 -3.42
C VAL A 462 -5.22 -13.17 -4.10
N ARG A 463 -5.93 -13.97 -3.30
CA ARG A 463 -6.65 -15.16 -3.77
C ARG A 463 -7.99 -14.79 -4.39
N LEU A 464 -8.21 -15.17 -5.63
CA LEU A 464 -9.42 -14.94 -6.40
C LEU A 464 -10.23 -16.23 -6.59
N ASP A 465 -10.21 -17.09 -5.57
CA ASP A 465 -10.78 -18.44 -5.53
C ASP A 465 -12.27 -18.50 -5.16
N ASP A 466 -12.95 -17.36 -5.22
CA ASP A 466 -14.37 -17.20 -4.84
C ASP A 466 -15.20 -16.69 -6.04
N GLU A 467 -16.33 -16.04 -5.77
CA GLU A 467 -17.19 -15.39 -6.75
C GLU A 467 -16.45 -14.27 -7.53
N PRO A 468 -16.36 -14.34 -8.88
CA PRO A 468 -15.73 -13.33 -9.72
C PRO A 468 -16.20 -11.90 -9.51
N ALA A 469 -17.47 -11.71 -9.13
CA ALA A 469 -17.99 -10.37 -8.81
C ALA A 469 -17.24 -9.68 -7.65
N LEU A 470 -16.53 -10.44 -6.80
CA LEU A 470 -15.76 -9.92 -5.67
C LEU A 470 -14.29 -9.64 -6.01
N HIS A 471 -13.79 -9.96 -7.21
CA HIS A 471 -12.38 -9.78 -7.57
C HIS A 471 -11.92 -8.32 -7.44
N VAL A 472 -12.79 -7.38 -7.79
CA VAL A 472 -12.54 -5.93 -7.67
C VAL A 472 -12.30 -5.54 -6.21
N GLU A 473 -13.18 -5.95 -5.32
CA GLU A 473 -13.08 -5.65 -3.89
C GLU A 473 -11.82 -6.28 -3.29
N LYS A 474 -11.57 -7.57 -3.60
CA LYS A 474 -10.41 -8.30 -3.10
C LYS A 474 -9.08 -7.66 -3.50
N LEU A 475 -8.93 -7.22 -4.75
CA LEU A 475 -7.70 -6.57 -5.21
C LEU A 475 -7.49 -5.20 -4.55
N LEU A 476 -8.56 -4.45 -4.31
CA LEU A 476 -8.50 -3.10 -3.75
C LEU A 476 -8.39 -3.06 -2.22
N ALA A 477 -8.82 -4.12 -1.51
CA ALA A 477 -8.97 -4.16 -0.06
C ALA A 477 -7.72 -3.82 0.76
N ASP A 478 -6.53 -3.86 0.15
CA ASP A 478 -5.26 -3.63 0.84
C ASP A 478 -4.45 -2.43 0.36
N GLY A 479 -4.95 -1.66 -0.61
CA GLY A 479 -4.27 -0.43 -1.07
C GLY A 479 -2.81 -0.66 -1.52
N TRP A 480 -2.49 -1.85 -2.06
CA TRP A 480 -1.09 -2.26 -2.29
C TRP A 480 -0.29 -1.28 -3.17
N PHE A 481 -0.98 -0.54 -4.03
CA PHE A 481 -0.39 0.40 -4.99
C PHE A 481 -0.56 1.88 -4.60
N ASP A 482 -1.04 2.15 -3.39
CA ASP A 482 -1.27 3.52 -2.92
C ASP A 482 0.02 4.32 -2.93
N THR A 483 -0.09 5.60 -3.25
CA THR A 483 1.05 6.53 -3.26
C THR A 483 0.58 7.91 -2.84
N ALA A 484 1.44 8.65 -2.13
CA ALA A 484 1.07 9.95 -1.58
C ALA A 484 0.66 10.93 -2.69
N ARG A 485 1.41 10.94 -3.80
CA ARG A 485 1.11 11.74 -4.99
C ARG A 485 1.52 10.98 -6.26
N LEU A 486 0.67 11.06 -7.27
CA LEU A 486 0.92 10.48 -8.58
C LEU A 486 1.63 11.51 -9.48
N THR A 487 2.85 11.20 -9.91
CA THR A 487 3.66 12.10 -10.75
C THR A 487 3.38 11.87 -12.24
N ALA A 488 3.80 12.81 -13.10
CA ALA A 488 3.73 12.63 -14.55
C ALA A 488 4.60 11.44 -15.00
N GLU A 489 5.75 11.23 -14.37
CA GLU A 489 6.66 10.12 -14.61
C GLU A 489 6.04 8.76 -14.27
N ASP A 490 5.13 8.69 -13.28
CA ASP A 490 4.41 7.45 -12.99
C ASP A 490 3.47 7.08 -14.13
N ARG A 491 2.68 8.04 -14.62
CA ARG A 491 1.75 7.81 -15.74
C ARG A 491 2.47 7.42 -17.02
N ALA A 492 3.68 7.95 -17.24
CA ALA A 492 4.51 7.61 -18.39
C ALA A 492 5.23 6.25 -18.26
N ARG A 493 5.28 5.66 -17.05
CA ARG A 493 6.12 4.50 -16.75
C ARG A 493 5.79 3.27 -17.59
N ALA A 494 4.51 2.96 -17.77
CA ALA A 494 4.09 1.80 -18.56
C ALA A 494 4.59 1.91 -20.01
N ALA A 495 4.59 3.13 -20.59
CA ALA A 495 5.13 3.37 -21.92
C ALA A 495 6.65 3.22 -21.98
N GLN A 496 7.37 3.63 -20.95
CA GLN A 496 8.83 3.52 -20.87
C GLN A 496 9.30 2.06 -20.86
N TYR A 497 8.61 1.16 -20.15
CA TYR A 497 8.95 -0.28 -20.16
C TYR A 497 8.69 -0.95 -21.51
N ARG A 498 7.77 -0.44 -22.33
CA ARG A 498 7.55 -0.95 -23.70
C ARG A 498 8.73 -0.69 -24.62
N THR A 499 9.35 0.49 -24.50
CA THR A 499 10.58 0.81 -25.25
C THR A 499 11.77 -0.06 -24.85
N GLU A 500 11.66 -0.87 -23.80
CA GLU A 500 12.73 -1.79 -23.40
C GLU A 500 12.92 -2.93 -24.39
N ALA A 501 11.87 -3.36 -25.11
CA ALA A 501 12.03 -4.32 -26.21
C ALA A 501 12.91 -3.73 -27.33
N GLU A 502 12.67 -2.47 -27.70
CA GLU A 502 13.48 -1.77 -28.72
C GLU A 502 14.92 -1.53 -28.23
N ARG A 503 15.13 -1.33 -26.92
CA ARG A 503 16.48 -1.26 -26.32
C ARG A 503 17.18 -2.61 -26.30
N ALA A 504 16.45 -3.69 -26.02
CA ALA A 504 16.97 -5.05 -26.09
C ALA A 504 17.39 -5.41 -27.52
N ASP A 505 16.56 -5.08 -28.52
CA ASP A 505 16.92 -5.23 -29.93
C ASP A 505 18.16 -4.41 -30.28
N LEU A 506 18.27 -3.18 -29.78
CA LEU A 506 19.46 -2.35 -30.00
C LEU A 506 20.72 -2.98 -29.36
N LEU A 507 20.58 -3.60 -28.19
CA LEU A 507 21.65 -4.28 -27.48
C LEU A 507 22.09 -5.56 -28.20
N GLU A 508 21.15 -6.38 -28.68
CA GLU A 508 21.44 -7.60 -29.44
C GLU A 508 22.12 -7.30 -30.78
N ASN A 509 21.79 -6.16 -31.39
CA ASN A 509 22.36 -5.71 -32.65
C ASN A 509 23.61 -4.81 -32.49
N ALA A 510 24.17 -4.69 -31.29
CA ALA A 510 25.42 -3.98 -31.04
C ALA A 510 26.59 -4.97 -30.91
N GLY A 511 27.71 -4.69 -31.57
CA GLY A 511 28.92 -5.52 -31.50
C GLY A 511 29.69 -5.40 -30.18
N SER A 512 29.40 -4.37 -29.38
CA SER A 512 29.99 -4.15 -28.06
C SER A 512 29.12 -3.24 -27.18
N GLN A 513 29.40 -3.21 -25.86
CA GLN A 513 28.75 -2.29 -24.92
C GLN A 513 29.00 -0.81 -25.27
N GLU A 514 30.21 -0.47 -25.72
CA GLU A 514 30.55 0.90 -26.14
C GLU A 514 29.77 1.32 -27.38
N GLU A 515 29.61 0.42 -28.36
CA GLU A 515 28.79 0.68 -29.55
C GLU A 515 27.32 0.87 -29.18
N TYR A 516 26.79 0.01 -28.30
CA TYR A 516 25.43 0.12 -27.79
C TYR A 516 25.20 1.48 -27.11
N LEU A 517 26.07 1.88 -26.18
CA LEU A 517 25.95 3.13 -25.45
C LEU A 517 26.09 4.36 -26.36
N GLY A 518 27.00 4.31 -27.34
CA GLY A 518 27.14 5.35 -28.36
C GLY A 518 25.89 5.50 -29.23
N ARG A 519 25.28 4.37 -29.65
CA ARG A 519 24.02 4.37 -30.44
C ARG A 519 22.79 4.77 -29.62
N LEU A 520 22.82 4.58 -28.30
CA LEU A 520 21.72 4.94 -27.40
C LEU A 520 21.56 6.47 -27.31
N GLY A 521 22.66 7.22 -27.41
CA GLY A 521 22.64 8.69 -27.45
C GLY A 521 22.15 9.29 -26.13
N VAL A 522 22.77 8.90 -25.01
CA VAL A 522 22.33 9.30 -23.68
C VAL A 522 22.63 10.79 -23.45
N ARG A 523 21.59 11.54 -23.05
CA ARG A 523 21.68 12.93 -22.62
C ARG A 523 21.34 13.02 -21.14
N VAL A 524 22.18 13.69 -20.37
CA VAL A 524 22.02 13.90 -18.93
C VAL A 524 21.90 15.38 -18.66
N THR A 525 20.91 15.79 -17.89
CA THR A 525 20.84 17.14 -17.32
C THR A 525 21.02 17.05 -15.81
N LEU A 526 21.98 17.79 -15.28
CA LEU A 526 22.20 17.94 -13.84
C LEU A 526 21.96 19.39 -13.45
N ARG A 527 21.04 19.60 -12.51
CA ARG A 527 20.69 20.94 -12.00
C ARG A 527 20.26 20.86 -10.55
N GLU A 528 20.25 22.01 -9.89
CA GLU A 528 19.56 22.14 -8.60
C GLU A 528 18.07 21.84 -8.74
N ALA A 529 17.52 21.22 -7.71
CA ALA A 529 16.12 20.91 -7.60
C ALA A 529 15.31 22.20 -7.36
N ALA A 530 14.17 22.31 -8.05
CA ALA A 530 13.23 23.41 -7.87
C ALA A 530 12.04 22.94 -7.01
N PRO A 531 11.19 23.85 -6.50
CA PRO A 531 9.99 23.46 -5.74
C PRO A 531 9.07 22.49 -6.49
N GLY A 532 9.03 22.55 -7.83
CA GLY A 532 8.28 21.61 -8.66
C GLY A 532 8.82 20.16 -8.69
N ASP A 533 10.05 19.93 -8.22
CA ASP A 533 10.67 18.60 -8.20
C ASP A 533 10.42 17.85 -6.87
N VAL A 534 9.91 18.51 -5.83
CA VAL A 534 9.79 17.98 -4.45
C VAL A 534 9.13 16.61 -4.42
N ASP A 535 7.94 16.49 -5.01
CA ASP A 535 7.17 15.24 -5.01
C ASP A 535 7.94 14.11 -5.69
N ARG A 536 8.63 14.41 -6.78
CA ARG A 536 9.39 13.44 -7.56
C ARG A 536 10.66 13.00 -6.84
N VAL A 537 11.36 13.93 -6.20
CA VAL A 537 12.56 13.66 -5.38
C VAL A 537 12.21 12.80 -4.16
N ALA A 538 11.14 13.17 -3.42
CA ALA A 538 10.62 12.38 -2.31
C ALA A 538 10.26 10.97 -2.75
N GLN A 539 9.51 10.85 -3.86
CA GLN A 539 9.14 9.56 -4.43
C GLN A 539 10.36 8.70 -4.81
N LEU A 540 11.38 9.29 -5.42
CA LEU A 540 12.61 8.59 -5.79
C LEU A 540 13.32 8.06 -4.53
N SER A 541 13.38 8.85 -3.46
CA SER A 541 13.96 8.41 -2.18
C SER A 541 13.19 7.23 -1.57
N LEU A 542 11.86 7.25 -1.64
CA LEU A 542 10.99 6.23 -1.08
C LEU A 542 10.98 4.93 -1.88
N ARG A 543 11.11 5.01 -3.21
CA ARG A 543 10.90 3.85 -4.09
C ARG A 543 12.18 3.23 -4.64
N THR A 544 13.33 3.89 -4.49
CA THR A 544 14.61 3.41 -5.03
C THR A 544 15.38 2.64 -3.96
N ASN A 545 15.68 1.36 -4.26
CA ASN A 545 16.31 0.44 -3.31
C ASN A 545 17.65 -0.13 -3.81
N GLN A 546 17.82 -0.29 -5.12
CA GLN A 546 19.00 -0.93 -5.71
C GLN A 546 20.18 0.04 -5.87
N PHE A 547 19.91 1.24 -6.37
CA PHE A 547 20.87 2.35 -6.42
C PHE A 547 20.41 3.45 -5.46
N ASN A 548 20.56 3.19 -4.17
CA ASN A 548 20.36 4.15 -3.10
C ASN A 548 21.46 3.91 -2.08
N LEU A 549 22.42 4.83 -2.00
CA LEU A 549 23.69 4.59 -1.31
C LEU A 549 23.53 4.55 0.20
N THR A 550 22.63 5.36 0.77
CA THR A 550 22.41 5.37 2.23
C THR A 550 21.03 4.91 2.65
N THR A 551 20.10 4.70 1.71
CA THR A 551 18.69 4.29 1.95
C THR A 551 17.87 5.24 2.82
N ILE A 552 18.36 6.47 3.01
CA ILE A 552 17.61 7.56 3.65
C ILE A 552 16.33 7.81 2.84
N ARG A 553 15.19 7.75 3.52
CA ARG A 553 13.84 7.93 2.97
C ARG A 553 13.31 9.28 3.39
N LEU A 554 12.89 10.07 2.42
CA LEU A 554 12.47 11.45 2.64
C LEU A 554 11.05 11.64 2.14
N GLN A 555 10.19 12.17 3.00
CA GLN A 555 8.90 12.70 2.60
C GLN A 555 9.07 14.04 1.88
N ALA A 556 7.99 14.50 1.24
CA ALA A 556 7.99 15.81 0.57
C ALA A 556 8.37 16.97 1.52
N ALA A 557 7.94 16.89 2.79
CA ALA A 557 8.33 17.87 3.81
C ALA A 557 9.86 17.90 4.02
N ASP A 558 10.49 16.75 4.19
CA ASP A 558 11.93 16.65 4.46
C ASP A 558 12.77 17.10 3.25
N VAL A 559 12.25 16.94 2.03
CA VAL A 559 12.88 17.48 0.82
C VAL A 559 12.72 19.01 0.75
N THR A 560 11.54 19.52 1.10
CA THR A 560 11.25 20.96 1.15
C THR A 560 12.14 21.67 2.17
N GLU A 561 12.31 21.08 3.36
CA GLU A 561 13.20 21.60 4.40
C GLU A 561 14.66 21.68 3.91
N ARG A 562 15.16 20.64 3.22
CA ARG A 562 16.50 20.66 2.64
C ARG A 562 16.66 21.65 1.49
N LEU A 563 15.62 21.89 0.71
CA LEU A 563 15.63 22.89 -0.36
C LEU A 563 15.65 24.33 0.17
N ALA A 564 15.12 24.55 1.37
CA ALA A 564 15.06 25.86 2.01
C ALA A 564 16.30 26.22 2.83
N ASP A 565 17.21 25.26 3.03
CA ASP A 565 18.45 25.44 3.78
C ASP A 565 19.63 25.71 2.82
N ASP A 566 20.18 26.93 2.87
CA ASP A 566 21.32 27.35 2.05
C ASP A 566 22.59 26.50 2.26
N GLY A 567 22.68 25.78 3.38
CA GLY A 567 23.76 24.81 3.64
C GLY A 567 23.61 23.48 2.89
N HIS A 568 22.43 23.22 2.33
CA HIS A 568 22.11 22.00 1.60
C HIS A 568 22.11 22.23 0.07
N LEU A 569 22.53 21.21 -0.66
CA LEU A 569 22.50 21.14 -2.11
C LEU A 569 21.68 19.92 -2.51
N VAL A 570 20.53 20.16 -3.12
CA VAL A 570 19.67 19.10 -3.66
C VAL A 570 19.74 19.16 -5.18
N LEU A 571 20.34 18.14 -5.79
CA LEU A 571 20.45 18.05 -7.25
C LEU A 571 19.43 17.06 -7.80
N VAL A 572 18.89 17.35 -8.99
CA VAL A 572 18.12 16.40 -9.77
C VAL A 572 18.88 15.98 -11.02
N ILE A 573 18.79 14.69 -11.32
CA ILE A 573 19.38 14.06 -12.50
C ILE A 573 18.24 13.75 -13.47
N ARG A 574 18.17 14.45 -14.61
CA ARG A 574 17.28 14.10 -15.71
C ARG A 574 18.06 13.31 -16.76
N SER A 575 17.40 12.35 -17.41
CA SER A 575 18.00 11.68 -18.57
C SER A 575 17.04 11.53 -19.73
N ALA A 576 17.59 11.50 -20.93
CA ALA A 576 16.88 11.14 -22.15
C ALA A 576 17.78 10.28 -23.03
N ASP A 577 17.19 9.44 -23.86
CA ASP A 577 17.88 8.66 -24.88
C ASP A 577 17.13 8.77 -26.22
N ARG A 578 17.61 8.07 -27.25
CA ARG A 578 16.97 8.08 -28.58
C ARG A 578 15.51 7.60 -28.60
N PHE A 579 15.10 6.84 -27.58
CA PHE A 579 13.74 6.28 -27.47
C PHE A 579 12.80 7.19 -26.67
N GLY A 580 13.33 8.22 -26.01
CA GLY A 580 12.52 9.26 -25.40
C GLY A 580 13.14 9.87 -24.14
N ASP A 581 12.32 10.70 -23.48
CA ASP A 581 12.66 11.34 -22.22
C ASP A 581 12.32 10.43 -21.03
N ASN A 582 13.31 10.19 -20.17
CA ASN A 582 13.16 9.35 -18.98
C ASN A 582 12.76 10.18 -17.75
N GLY A 583 12.64 11.50 -17.88
CA GLY A 583 12.30 12.44 -16.82
C GLY A 583 13.38 12.54 -15.75
N VAL A 584 13.02 13.01 -14.56
CA VAL A 584 13.92 12.99 -13.40
C VAL A 584 14.09 11.54 -12.95
N VAL A 585 15.32 11.05 -13.08
CA VAL A 585 15.71 9.65 -12.83
C VAL A 585 16.53 9.49 -11.57
N GLY A 586 17.12 10.54 -11.02
CA GLY A 586 17.94 10.45 -9.80
C GLY A 586 18.05 11.77 -9.07
N THR A 587 18.68 11.72 -7.90
CA THR A 587 18.95 12.89 -7.08
C THR A 587 20.23 12.68 -6.26
N VAL A 588 20.90 13.79 -5.95
CA VAL A 588 22.02 13.86 -5.02
C VAL A 588 21.63 14.82 -3.91
N PHE A 589 21.79 14.39 -2.66
CA PHE A 589 21.70 15.26 -1.49
C PHE A 589 23.10 15.46 -0.95
N ALA A 590 23.53 16.71 -0.87
CA ALA A 590 24.78 17.09 -0.25
C ALA A 590 24.57 18.28 0.68
N ARG A 591 25.53 18.51 1.56
CA ARG A 591 25.58 19.70 2.42
C ARG A 591 27.00 20.24 2.50
N ARG A 592 27.14 21.54 2.65
CA ARG A 592 28.44 22.18 2.86
C ARG A 592 28.76 22.23 4.35
N ASP A 593 29.96 21.79 4.71
CA ASP A 593 30.53 21.90 6.05
C ASP A 593 31.94 22.49 5.94
N GLY A 594 32.03 23.82 6.10
CA GLY A 594 33.26 24.57 5.87
C GLY A 594 33.82 24.38 4.45
N ASP A 595 35.01 23.80 4.35
CA ASP A 595 35.71 23.51 3.09
C ASP A 595 35.39 22.11 2.52
N THR A 596 34.43 21.41 3.12
CA THR A 596 34.06 20.04 2.75
C THR A 596 32.64 20.00 2.19
N LEU A 597 32.45 19.33 1.06
CA LEU A 597 31.12 18.95 0.58
C LEU A 597 30.79 17.52 1.04
N CYS A 598 29.74 17.36 1.83
CA CYS A 598 29.31 16.08 2.38
C CYS A 598 28.12 15.55 1.58
N VAL A 599 28.27 14.43 0.88
CA VAL A 599 27.17 13.76 0.17
C VAL A 599 26.42 12.86 1.15
N ASP A 600 25.20 13.27 1.50
CA ASP A 600 24.31 12.56 2.41
C ASP A 600 23.68 11.32 1.76
N ASN A 601 23.31 11.46 0.49
CA ASN A 601 22.78 10.35 -0.29
C ASN A 601 22.89 10.63 -1.79
N MET A 602 22.99 9.56 -2.57
CA MET A 602 22.75 9.59 -4.01
C MET A 602 21.93 8.37 -4.38
N LEU A 603 20.94 8.60 -5.24
CA LEU A 603 20.07 7.55 -5.71
C LEU A 603 19.67 7.75 -7.17
N LEU A 604 19.48 6.63 -7.87
CA LEU A 604 19.16 6.60 -9.29
C LEU A 604 18.13 5.51 -9.57
N SER A 605 17.18 5.81 -10.43
CA SER A 605 16.13 4.88 -10.83
C SER A 605 16.72 3.72 -11.62
N CYS A 606 16.30 2.50 -11.27
CA CYS A 606 16.73 1.23 -11.88
C CYS A 606 16.56 1.15 -13.41
N ARG A 607 15.67 1.94 -14.01
CA ARG A 607 15.41 1.95 -15.47
C ARG A 607 16.50 2.58 -16.34
N VAL A 608 17.43 3.33 -15.74
CA VAL A 608 18.52 3.98 -16.47
C VAL A 608 19.90 3.57 -15.97
N PHE A 609 19.94 2.49 -15.19
CA PHE A 609 21.16 2.02 -14.54
C PHE A 609 22.20 1.52 -15.56
N ALA A 610 23.49 1.64 -15.19
CA ALA A 610 24.64 1.16 -15.95
C ALA A 610 24.79 1.80 -17.36
N ARG A 611 24.36 3.06 -17.50
CA ARG A 611 24.46 3.82 -18.76
C ARG A 611 25.51 4.93 -18.71
N GLY A 612 26.26 5.09 -17.63
CA GLY A 612 27.22 6.19 -17.44
C GLY A 612 26.64 7.40 -16.69
N ILE A 613 25.35 7.38 -16.33
CA ILE A 613 24.62 8.53 -15.79
C ILE A 613 25.08 8.83 -14.36
N GLU A 614 25.26 7.78 -13.56
CA GLU A 614 25.75 7.88 -12.19
C GLU A 614 27.18 8.44 -12.12
N GLN A 615 28.06 8.01 -13.03
CA GLN A 615 29.43 8.51 -13.14
C GLN A 615 29.43 9.99 -13.58
N THR A 616 28.57 10.34 -14.55
CA THR A 616 28.42 11.71 -15.05
C THR A 616 27.98 12.66 -13.94
N ALA A 617 26.98 12.26 -13.14
CA ALA A 617 26.47 13.09 -12.05
C ALA A 617 27.53 13.34 -10.97
N VAL A 618 28.31 12.31 -10.60
CA VAL A 618 29.40 12.46 -9.62
C VAL A 618 30.56 13.26 -10.20
N ALA A 619 30.94 13.06 -11.46
CA ALA A 619 31.99 13.86 -12.11
C ALA A 619 31.66 15.36 -12.08
N ALA A 620 30.42 15.71 -12.45
CA ALA A 620 29.94 17.09 -12.42
C ALA A 620 29.85 17.66 -10.98
N LEU A 621 29.44 16.84 -10.01
CA LEU A 621 29.41 17.23 -8.59
C LEU A 621 30.82 17.53 -8.06
N LEU A 622 31.81 16.69 -8.38
CA LEU A 622 33.19 16.88 -7.95
C LEU A 622 33.81 18.14 -8.59
N ASP A 623 33.51 18.41 -9.87
CA ASP A 623 33.97 19.63 -10.54
C ASP A 623 33.35 20.89 -9.91
N HIS A 624 32.03 20.85 -9.64
CA HIS A 624 31.34 21.91 -8.91
C HIS A 624 31.91 22.13 -7.50
N ALA A 625 32.19 21.05 -6.74
CA ALA A 625 32.80 21.14 -5.41
C ALA A 625 34.15 21.86 -5.47
N ARG A 626 34.99 21.51 -6.45
CA ARG A 626 36.29 22.16 -6.67
C ARG A 626 36.13 23.63 -7.07
N ALA A 627 35.22 23.93 -8.00
CA ALA A 627 34.98 25.29 -8.48
C ALA A 627 34.44 26.22 -7.39
N THR A 628 33.68 25.69 -6.43
CA THR A 628 33.16 26.40 -5.25
C THR A 628 34.11 26.34 -4.04
N GLY A 629 35.37 25.99 -4.26
CA GLY A 629 36.43 26.07 -3.24
C GLY A 629 36.40 24.99 -2.15
N ALA A 630 35.74 23.85 -2.39
CA ALA A 630 35.91 22.70 -1.50
C ALA A 630 37.33 22.13 -1.64
N THR A 631 37.94 21.70 -0.54
CA THR A 631 39.21 20.98 -0.54
C THR A 631 39.00 19.47 -0.65
N GLN A 632 37.80 18.99 -0.32
CA GLN A 632 37.45 17.58 -0.31
C GLN A 632 35.94 17.34 -0.41
N VAL A 633 35.58 16.12 -0.82
CA VAL A 633 34.20 15.62 -0.80
C VAL A 633 34.15 14.36 0.05
N THR A 634 33.18 14.26 0.95
CA THR A 634 32.92 13.04 1.72
C THR A 634 31.60 12.41 1.31
N ALA A 635 31.49 11.10 1.45
CA ALA A 635 30.27 10.37 1.13
C ALA A 635 30.10 9.15 2.03
N ALA A 636 28.87 8.65 2.12
CA ALA A 636 28.56 7.45 2.88
C ALA A 636 27.88 6.36 2.02
N TYR A 637 28.01 5.12 2.47
CA TYR A 637 27.27 3.97 2.00
C TYR A 637 26.74 3.19 3.20
N ARG A 638 25.43 2.90 3.23
CA ARG A 638 24.81 2.07 4.26
C ARG A 638 24.38 0.75 3.63
N PRO A 639 25.06 -0.37 3.96
CA PRO A 639 24.80 -1.65 3.31
C PRO A 639 23.41 -2.17 3.66
N THR A 640 22.72 -2.64 2.62
CA THR A 640 21.48 -3.41 2.72
C THR A 640 21.57 -4.62 1.79
N LYS A 641 20.63 -5.56 1.93
CA LYS A 641 20.50 -6.68 0.98
C LYS A 641 20.26 -6.20 -0.46
N LYS A 642 19.65 -5.03 -0.65
CA LYS A 642 19.17 -4.55 -1.96
C LYS A 642 20.17 -3.66 -2.70
N ASN A 643 21.02 -2.92 -2.00
CA ASN A 643 21.99 -1.99 -2.60
C ASN A 643 23.42 -2.56 -2.67
N LYS A 644 23.60 -3.87 -2.45
CA LYS A 644 24.92 -4.53 -2.49
C LYS A 644 25.70 -4.26 -3.79
N ASN A 645 25.00 -4.15 -4.92
CA ASN A 645 25.60 -3.95 -6.23
C ASN A 645 26.28 -2.58 -6.41
N VAL A 646 26.04 -1.62 -5.50
CA VAL A 646 26.61 -0.26 -5.59
C VAL A 646 27.66 0.02 -4.52
N ARG A 647 28.05 -0.99 -3.75
CA ARG A 647 29.09 -0.86 -2.70
C ARG A 647 30.40 -0.26 -3.24
N GLU A 648 30.82 -0.70 -4.42
CA GLU A 648 32.08 -0.28 -5.05
C GLU A 648 31.93 1.01 -5.88
N PHE A 649 30.74 1.64 -5.88
CA PHE A 649 30.50 2.84 -6.66
C PHE A 649 31.41 4.00 -6.26
N TRP A 650 31.46 4.35 -4.96
CA TRP A 650 32.34 5.43 -4.49
C TRP A 650 33.83 5.17 -4.78
N PRO A 651 34.39 3.99 -4.47
CA PRO A 651 35.75 3.63 -4.90
C PRO A 651 35.99 3.76 -6.41
N SER A 652 35.03 3.34 -7.25
CA SER A 652 35.14 3.46 -8.71
C SER A 652 35.19 4.91 -9.20
N MET A 653 34.72 5.85 -8.38
CA MET A 653 34.77 7.30 -8.65
C MET A 653 35.97 8.00 -8.00
N GLY A 654 37.00 7.25 -7.59
CA GLY A 654 38.24 7.80 -7.02
C GLY A 654 38.16 8.12 -5.52
N PHE A 655 37.08 7.74 -4.83
CA PHE A 655 37.02 7.93 -3.39
C PHE A 655 37.82 6.85 -2.64
N THR A 656 38.40 7.24 -1.51
CA THR A 656 39.13 6.35 -0.60
C THR A 656 38.33 6.12 0.67
N THR A 657 38.34 4.89 1.19
CA THR A 657 37.64 4.54 2.43
C THR A 657 38.34 5.18 3.62
N THR A 658 37.60 5.92 4.44
CA THR A 658 38.10 6.53 5.68
C THR A 658 37.72 5.74 6.92
N SER A 659 36.54 5.11 6.92
CA SER A 659 36.07 4.26 8.01
C SER A 659 35.05 3.25 7.49
N ALA A 660 34.98 2.07 8.11
CA ALA A 660 33.98 1.06 7.81
C ALA A 660 33.48 0.42 9.11
N THR A 661 32.17 0.46 9.32
CA THR A 661 31.44 -0.33 10.31
C THR A 661 30.49 -1.28 9.59
N ASP A 662 29.80 -2.15 10.34
CA ASP A 662 28.78 -3.03 9.76
C ASP A 662 27.59 -2.25 9.17
N ASP A 663 27.30 -1.06 9.72
CA ASP A 663 26.13 -0.23 9.35
C ASP A 663 26.45 0.89 8.35
N GLU A 664 27.70 1.33 8.27
CA GLU A 664 28.09 2.46 7.43
C GLU A 664 29.56 2.41 7.00
N VAL A 665 29.80 2.68 5.73
CA VAL A 665 31.14 2.90 5.16
C VAL A 665 31.23 4.36 4.73
N ARG A 666 32.31 5.04 5.15
CA ARG A 666 32.58 6.43 4.80
C ARG A 666 33.75 6.55 3.86
N PHE A 667 33.65 7.52 2.97
CA PHE A 667 34.55 7.74 1.86
C PHE A 667 34.98 9.20 1.77
N ARG A 668 36.17 9.44 1.20
CA ARG A 668 36.73 10.77 0.93
C ARG A 668 37.36 10.85 -0.46
N HIS A 669 37.11 11.95 -1.17
CA HIS A 669 37.74 12.33 -2.42
C HIS A 669 38.53 13.64 -2.25
N GLY A 670 39.78 13.66 -2.73
CA GLY A 670 40.71 14.80 -2.55
C GLY A 670 40.68 15.85 -3.65
N LEU A 671 39.82 15.70 -4.67
CA LEU A 671 39.59 16.65 -5.79
C LEU A 671 40.79 16.95 -6.71
N GLN A 672 41.90 16.22 -6.57
CA GLN A 672 43.10 16.38 -7.40
C GLN A 672 42.93 15.72 -8.77
N ASP A 673 42.46 14.46 -8.77
CA ASP A 673 42.23 13.66 -9.97
C ASP A 673 40.72 13.47 -10.17
N LEU A 674 40.11 14.27 -11.03
CA LEU A 674 38.67 14.16 -11.32
C LEU A 674 38.41 13.09 -12.39
N VAL A 675 37.36 12.31 -12.16
CA VAL A 675 36.86 11.35 -13.16
C VAL A 675 36.22 12.11 -14.32
N ALA A 676 36.54 11.69 -15.55
CA ALA A 676 35.96 12.29 -16.75
C ALA A 676 34.52 11.83 -16.98
N VAL A 677 33.70 12.70 -17.57
CA VAL A 677 32.38 12.32 -18.08
C VAL A 677 32.56 11.27 -19.20
N PRO A 678 31.80 10.15 -19.18
CA PRO A 678 31.86 9.16 -20.24
C PRO A 678 31.60 9.78 -21.63
N SER A 679 32.42 9.42 -22.62
CA SER A 679 32.41 10.05 -23.95
C SER A 679 31.11 9.86 -24.73
N HIS A 680 30.31 8.84 -24.40
CA HIS A 680 29.01 8.58 -25.02
C HIS A 680 27.86 9.39 -24.41
N ILE A 681 28.13 10.23 -23.39
CA ILE A 681 27.12 11.06 -22.73
C ILE A 681 27.28 12.51 -23.11
N SER A 682 26.16 13.13 -23.49
CA SER A 682 26.04 14.59 -23.54
C SER A 682 25.52 15.10 -22.20
N LEU A 683 26.34 15.85 -21.48
CA LEU A 683 25.97 16.47 -20.21
C LEU A 683 25.55 17.94 -20.43
N ASP A 684 24.37 18.29 -19.93
CA ASP A 684 23.91 19.66 -19.71
C ASP A 684 23.95 19.94 -18.20
N CYS A 685 24.94 20.69 -17.73
CA CYS A 685 25.15 20.98 -16.33
C CYS A 685 24.82 22.45 -16.04
N ALA A 686 23.87 22.68 -15.15
CA ALA A 686 23.44 24.01 -14.71
C ALA A 686 23.82 24.25 -13.24
N LEU A 687 25.08 23.98 -12.88
CA LEU A 687 25.65 24.23 -11.56
C LEU A 687 26.65 25.40 -11.63
N GLU A 688 26.72 26.22 -10.58
CA GLU A 688 27.70 27.32 -10.53
C GLU A 688 29.14 26.81 -10.71
N GLY A 689 29.93 27.51 -11.53
CA GLY A 689 31.34 27.17 -11.78
C GLY A 689 31.59 26.10 -12.83
N SER A 690 30.56 25.54 -13.49
CA SER A 690 30.75 24.58 -14.58
C SER A 690 31.19 25.30 -15.87
N HIS A 691 32.40 24.98 -16.34
CA HIS A 691 32.90 25.46 -17.64
C HIS A 691 32.15 24.72 -18.77
N ARG A 692 31.54 25.49 -19.68
CA ARG A 692 30.94 24.98 -20.93
C ARG A 692 31.98 24.36 -21.86
#